data_AF-U6N7N3-F1
#
_entry.id   AF-U6N7N3-F1
#
_cell.length_a   1.000
_cell.length_b   1.000
_cell.length_c   1.000
_cell.angle_alpha   90.00
_cell.angle_beta   90.00
_cell.angle_gamma   90.00
#
_symmetry.space_group_name_H-M   'P 1'
#
loop_
_entity.id
_entity.type
_entity.pdbx_description
1 polymer ?
#
loop_
_entity_poly.entity_id
_entity_poly.type
_entity_poly.pdbx_seq_one_letter_code
_entity_poly.pdbx_strand_id
1 'polypeptide(L)'
;MATPKTNEKIVYEVCVPFRCVPIQQIPGGDETTALQFTFYNEVARIPALINTTVATHQAIQRVFQHITKYVKNWSKYEADWALWSPDRKTQLEQLIIKRPNLVYFDVYVRAYDKLAAELGSMPKVQTIGFIQLDSATVIDGLREQALVLSKAYADTLHEIARRESADLKKLISERRENLEMQTDSLEKFKALMELVTTVNDSAIDAEIRLMEMREMYSTLQSYEYPLVEAEKEDLVALPKAWKELRNLAHRKTRQLASIKEKFAGEKKLEVAAFIAECKRLQQKFQDISSSVDIPLKQGLEAIRGLREEVEDFKQRAAELNNAEDLFSLPVTEFNILDKLEADLNLQYQIFSLYADHDAMVQEWATQLWAKVDFQEEMKLEKDIAKIESSWRQQTIEIARYKNDANRYVLKSNEDLRMLLDDNLLQLQSMLSSRFASTVIEKIRKWEKSLIIIREVFEAWLQVQRKWMYLDGIFTESIDIRLQLPEEAKKFDAINRRFLSIMKQTSENPNVLSALCLENRLGEMKRLAAELDSCQRSLSDYLDAKRIMFPRFYFISDEELLSVLGSSGHEAVQPLMLKLFDNCKRLQINGSGQVSGMESDEGESYAFYEAVMAEGPAEEWMTAVDEAMKTSLHGIAKKGVFMYGCKPRLHDVFAREFLPKCASSTIEVNSRLNILGAAFRNQWVTEQLGMVACVGSCIWWTWRVEDAFERMGKGDKNALREEAAVQRQQVSSLIEVVRKPLEYKARKKVNTLIILDVHARDLVERFVQNAVYSADSFDWESQLRFYWDISMDDIEIRQCTGKFRYGYEYQGLNGHLVITPLTDRCIMTLTTALTFCLGGAPAGPAGTGKTETVKDLAKSLATRCVVQNCGEGLDYKAMGTIFSGLVQTGFWGCFDEFNRINPEVLSVVSAQIKAIQTSLQNGKGSVELLGKILKFVPTVGIFVTMNPGYAGRSELPDNLKALFRPATMTVPDMAMICEIMLISEGFQNARILARKMTVLYRLALAQLSKQHFYDFQLRALKAVLVIAGSMKRLTPDTPDELLLMRALRDMNIPKLVKPDVPLFLGLLSDLFPSVTCERTMLPSLKEAVELELQSKGFKCRSRREFENQVDKVVQLHETMETRHSTMVVGTTGGGKTVIIETLAAAHKAAFDEVVKILPINPKAQGTDELYGVLGRVYRNEVGTNIISKQNCDPLI
;
A
#
# COMPACT_ATOMS: atom_id res chain seq x y z
N MET A 1 41.03 -64.32 -8.51
CA MET A 1 40.03 -65.43 -8.52
C MET A 1 38.79 -64.95 -9.26
N ALA A 2 38.18 -65.86 -10.02
CA ALA A 2 36.92 -65.73 -10.80
C ALA A 2 36.96 -64.95 -12.14
N THR A 3 37.17 -65.70 -13.22
CA THR A 3 36.56 -65.49 -14.55
C THR A 3 35.02 -65.66 -14.48
N PRO A 4 34.24 -64.99 -15.34
CA PRO A 4 33.71 -65.65 -16.57
C PRO A 4 33.90 -64.76 -17.83
N LYS A 5 34.23 -65.30 -19.01
CA LYS A 5 33.32 -65.87 -20.06
C LYS A 5 32.19 -64.89 -20.46
N THR A 6 31.87 -64.57 -21.71
CA THR A 6 32.22 -65.06 -23.06
C THR A 6 31.51 -64.12 -24.05
N ASN A 7 32.10 -63.94 -25.24
CA ASN A 7 31.50 -63.65 -26.56
C ASN A 7 30.03 -63.22 -26.66
N GLU A 8 29.82 -62.07 -27.30
CA GLU A 8 28.89 -61.94 -28.43
C GLU A 8 29.33 -60.78 -29.34
N LYS A 9 30.00 -61.12 -30.45
CA LYS A 9 30.18 -60.22 -31.60
C LYS A 9 28.85 -60.19 -32.35
N ILE A 10 28.12 -59.08 -32.28
CA ILE A 10 27.04 -58.82 -33.24
C ILE A 10 27.70 -58.28 -34.52
N VAL A 11 27.80 -59.17 -35.50
CA VAL A 11 28.11 -58.84 -36.90
C VAL A 11 26.82 -58.31 -37.52
N TYR A 12 26.81 -57.04 -37.93
CA TYR A 12 25.85 -56.58 -38.93
C TYR A 12 26.53 -56.64 -40.30
N GLU A 13 26.46 -57.80 -40.95
CA GLU A 13 26.52 -57.89 -42.40
C GLU A 13 25.20 -57.36 -42.95
N VAL A 14 25.22 -56.19 -43.56
CA VAL A 14 24.18 -55.78 -44.51
C VAL A 14 24.87 -55.64 -45.86
N CYS A 15 25.03 -56.78 -46.53
CA CYS A 15 25.45 -56.84 -47.92
C CYS A 15 24.22 -56.47 -48.78
N VAL A 16 24.08 -55.19 -49.13
CA VAL A 16 23.11 -54.78 -50.16
C VAL A 16 23.81 -54.91 -51.52
N PRO A 17 23.33 -55.75 -52.45
CA PRO A 17 23.93 -55.85 -53.77
C PRO A 17 23.63 -54.58 -54.57
N PHE A 18 24.63 -53.72 -54.74
CA PHE A 18 24.55 -52.61 -55.68
C PHE A 18 24.59 -53.17 -57.11
N ARG A 19 23.42 -53.26 -57.76
CA ARG A 19 23.35 -53.37 -59.23
C ARG A 19 23.41 -51.99 -59.84
N CYS A 20 24.40 -51.76 -60.70
CA CYS A 20 24.45 -50.58 -61.56
C CYS A 20 23.32 -50.68 -62.58
N VAL A 21 22.34 -49.78 -62.52
CA VAL A 21 21.28 -49.66 -63.54
C VAL A 21 21.64 -48.46 -64.43
N PRO A 22 21.73 -48.61 -65.76
CA PRO A 22 21.98 -47.49 -66.65
C PRO A 22 20.82 -46.49 -66.61
N ILE A 23 21.16 -45.20 -66.67
CA ILE A 23 20.21 -44.08 -66.65
C ILE A 23 19.30 -44.15 -67.88
N GLN A 24 17.98 -44.17 -67.67
CA GLN A 24 17.01 -43.93 -68.74
C GLN A 24 17.12 -42.47 -69.18
N GLN A 25 17.43 -42.24 -70.46
CA GLN A 25 17.37 -40.93 -71.08
C GLN A 25 15.93 -40.41 -71.02
N ILE A 26 15.75 -39.20 -70.49
CA ILE A 26 14.49 -38.45 -70.57
C ILE A 26 14.38 -37.95 -72.04
N PRO A 27 13.30 -38.26 -72.78
CA PRO A 27 13.11 -37.72 -74.12
C PRO A 27 12.60 -36.27 -74.02
N GLY A 28 13.41 -35.32 -74.47
CA GLY A 28 12.98 -33.93 -74.69
C GLY A 28 13.75 -32.90 -73.87
N GLY A 29 14.86 -32.41 -74.42
CA GLY A 29 15.59 -31.25 -73.91
C GLY A 29 16.83 -31.02 -74.78
N ASP A 30 16.87 -29.88 -75.46
CA ASP A 30 17.80 -29.53 -76.56
C ASP A 30 19.28 -29.81 -76.30
N GLU A 31 19.95 -30.27 -77.37
CA GLU A 31 21.38 -30.54 -77.49
C GLU A 31 22.21 -29.23 -77.45
N THR A 32 22.56 -28.68 -76.29
CA THR A 32 23.66 -27.67 -76.21
C THR A 32 24.41 -27.56 -74.88
N THR A 33 24.28 -28.50 -73.94
CA THR A 33 25.17 -28.54 -72.76
C THR A 33 25.83 -29.89 -72.62
N ALA A 34 27.08 -29.99 -73.07
CA ALA A 34 27.96 -31.07 -72.67
C ALA A 34 28.14 -30.99 -71.13
N LEU A 35 27.37 -31.79 -70.40
CA LEU A 35 27.58 -32.00 -68.97
C LEU A 35 28.97 -32.65 -68.80
N GLN A 36 29.95 -31.85 -68.38
CA GLN A 36 31.26 -32.36 -67.98
C GLN A 36 31.08 -33.37 -66.84
N PHE A 37 31.32 -34.63 -67.15
CA PHE A 37 31.40 -35.71 -66.18
C PHE A 37 32.62 -35.46 -65.29
N THR A 38 32.41 -35.07 -64.05
CA THR A 38 33.46 -35.06 -63.02
C THR A 38 33.06 -36.01 -61.91
N PHE A 39 34.01 -36.83 -61.44
CA PHE A 39 33.78 -37.78 -60.36
C PHE A 39 33.16 -37.11 -59.13
N TYR A 40 33.58 -35.87 -58.84
CA TYR A 40 33.04 -35.07 -57.75
C TYR A 40 31.54 -34.75 -57.92
N ASN A 41 31.10 -34.29 -59.09
CA ASN A 41 29.70 -33.90 -59.31
C ASN A 41 28.74 -35.10 -59.23
N GLU A 42 29.17 -36.28 -59.65
CA GLU A 42 28.34 -37.48 -59.58
C GLU A 42 28.30 -38.07 -58.17
N VAL A 43 29.44 -38.11 -57.45
CA VAL A 43 29.47 -38.55 -56.05
C VAL A 43 28.70 -37.59 -55.13
N ALA A 44 28.80 -36.28 -55.37
CA ALA A 44 28.08 -35.25 -54.61
C ALA A 44 26.55 -35.29 -54.82
N ARG A 45 26.06 -35.97 -55.88
CA ARG A 45 24.63 -36.17 -56.14
C ARG A 45 24.07 -37.44 -55.52
N ILE A 46 24.91 -38.35 -55.00
CA ILE A 46 24.46 -39.61 -54.41
C ILE A 46 23.65 -39.30 -53.13
N PRO A 47 22.32 -39.56 -53.12
CA PRO A 47 21.47 -39.16 -52.00
C PRO A 47 21.87 -39.82 -50.69
N ALA A 48 22.41 -41.04 -50.73
CA ALA A 48 22.92 -41.73 -49.56
C ALA A 48 24.09 -40.97 -48.90
N LEU A 49 25.06 -40.46 -49.67
CA LEU A 49 26.20 -39.71 -49.16
C LEU A 49 25.79 -38.31 -48.68
N ILE A 50 24.88 -37.64 -49.38
CA ILE A 50 24.31 -36.36 -48.93
C ILE A 50 23.60 -36.56 -47.59
N ASN A 51 22.74 -37.57 -47.48
CA ASN A 51 22.00 -37.87 -46.26
C ASN A 51 22.93 -38.24 -45.09
N THR A 52 23.98 -39.03 -45.33
CA THR A 52 24.98 -39.35 -44.29
C THR A 52 25.77 -38.11 -43.89
N THR A 53 26.15 -37.22 -44.82
CA THR A 53 26.86 -35.98 -44.52
C THR A 53 25.99 -35.01 -43.71
N VAL A 54 24.72 -34.85 -44.09
CA VAL A 54 23.74 -34.05 -43.35
C VAL A 54 23.49 -34.65 -41.96
N ALA A 55 23.33 -35.96 -41.85
CA ALA A 55 23.15 -36.64 -40.57
C ALA A 55 24.38 -36.48 -39.66
N THR A 56 25.59 -36.56 -40.21
CA THR A 56 26.86 -36.36 -39.48
C THR A 56 26.98 -34.91 -39.02
N HIS A 57 26.67 -33.92 -39.87
CA HIS A 57 26.67 -32.51 -39.49
C HIS A 57 25.64 -32.22 -38.39
N GLN A 58 24.43 -32.77 -38.50
CA GLN A 58 23.39 -32.65 -37.48
C GLN A 58 23.77 -33.35 -36.16
N ALA A 59 24.50 -34.47 -36.21
CA ALA A 59 25.02 -35.12 -35.01
C ALA A 59 26.09 -34.26 -34.33
N ILE A 60 27.01 -33.66 -35.10
CA ILE A 60 28.03 -32.73 -34.60
C ILE A 60 27.37 -31.49 -33.97
N GLN A 61 26.40 -30.87 -34.64
CA GLN A 61 25.68 -29.69 -34.12
C GLN A 61 24.96 -30.01 -32.81
N ARG A 62 24.31 -31.18 -32.69
CA ARG A 62 23.67 -31.62 -31.44
C ARG A 62 24.66 -31.76 -30.29
N VAL A 63 25.85 -32.31 -30.54
CA VAL A 63 26.92 -32.39 -29.53
C VAL A 63 27.38 -31.00 -29.08
N PHE A 64 27.62 -30.07 -30.00
CA PHE A 64 28.01 -28.69 -29.65
C PHE A 64 26.92 -27.91 -28.91
N GLN A 65 25.64 -28.15 -29.23
CA GLN A 65 24.52 -27.58 -28.47
C GLN A 65 24.49 -28.10 -27.03
N HIS A 66 24.74 -29.39 -26.82
CA HIS A 66 24.83 -29.98 -25.48
C HIS A 66 26.03 -29.43 -24.70
N ILE A 67 27.20 -29.25 -25.34
CA ILE A 67 28.38 -28.61 -24.74
C ILE A 67 28.06 -27.18 -24.34
N THR A 68 27.43 -26.40 -25.21
CA THR A 68 27.05 -25.00 -24.92
C THR A 68 26.08 -24.93 -23.75
N LYS A 69 25.10 -25.85 -23.68
CA LYS A 69 24.17 -25.95 -22.55
C LYS A 69 24.89 -26.29 -21.24
N TYR A 70 25.86 -27.21 -21.31
CA TYR A 70 26.68 -27.59 -20.16
C TYR A 70 27.53 -26.42 -19.63
N VAL A 71 28.23 -25.70 -20.52
CA VAL A 71 29.04 -24.54 -20.15
C VAL A 71 28.18 -23.42 -19.55
N LYS A 72 27.02 -23.13 -20.17
CA LYS A 72 26.11 -22.10 -19.69
C LYS A 72 25.58 -22.41 -18.29
N ASN A 73 25.52 -23.67 -17.90
CA ASN A 73 25.05 -24.09 -16.58
C ASN A 73 25.98 -23.65 -15.43
N TRP A 74 27.24 -23.27 -15.70
CA TRP A 74 28.15 -22.74 -14.69
C TRP A 74 27.84 -21.27 -14.32
N SER A 75 27.20 -20.51 -15.22
CA SER A 75 26.82 -19.10 -14.96
C SER A 75 25.83 -18.93 -13.80
N LYS A 76 25.10 -19.98 -13.41
CA LYS A 76 24.19 -19.96 -12.26
C LYS A 76 24.93 -19.70 -10.94
N TYR A 77 26.19 -20.13 -10.80
CA TYR A 77 26.95 -19.94 -9.57
C TYR A 77 27.36 -18.47 -9.38
N GLU A 78 27.54 -17.73 -10.48
CA GLU A 78 27.77 -16.28 -10.42
C GLU A 78 26.47 -15.53 -10.07
N ALA A 79 25.35 -15.90 -10.71
CA ALA A 79 24.05 -15.27 -10.51
C ALA A 79 23.44 -15.52 -9.12
N ASP A 80 23.50 -16.76 -8.63
CA ASP A 80 22.80 -17.18 -7.41
C ASP A 80 23.64 -16.98 -6.14
N TRP A 81 24.97 -17.12 -6.24
CA TRP A 81 25.87 -17.09 -5.08
C TRP A 81 26.76 -15.84 -4.99
N ALA A 82 26.89 -15.08 -6.08
CA ALA A 82 27.69 -13.86 -6.17
C ALA A 82 29.08 -13.99 -5.54
N LEU A 83 29.77 -15.08 -5.90
CA LEU A 83 31.04 -15.50 -5.28
C LEU A 83 32.17 -14.46 -5.45
N TRP A 84 32.13 -13.64 -6.51
CA TRP A 84 33.13 -12.61 -6.84
C TRP A 84 32.64 -11.17 -6.65
N SER A 85 31.68 -10.94 -5.73
CA SER A 85 31.17 -9.59 -5.47
C SER A 85 32.26 -8.63 -4.96
N PRO A 86 32.47 -7.46 -5.61
CA PRO A 86 33.49 -6.48 -5.21
C PRO A 86 33.17 -5.79 -3.87
N ASP A 87 31.90 -5.74 -3.47
CA ASP A 87 31.46 -5.03 -2.26
C ASP A 87 31.48 -5.89 -0.98
N ARG A 88 31.90 -7.17 -1.07
CA ARG A 88 31.77 -8.15 0.01
C ARG A 88 32.48 -7.72 1.30
N LYS A 89 33.65 -7.09 1.18
CA LYS A 89 34.45 -6.65 2.33
C LYS A 89 33.70 -5.60 3.17
N THR A 90 33.13 -4.59 2.52
CA THR A 90 32.32 -3.55 3.19
C THR A 90 31.05 -4.12 3.81
N GLN A 91 30.45 -5.14 3.19
CA GLN A 91 29.28 -5.81 3.75
C GLN A 91 29.61 -6.55 5.05
N LEU A 92 30.74 -7.27 5.12
CA LEU A 92 31.17 -7.98 6.33
C LEU A 92 31.50 -7.03 7.49
N GLU A 93 32.17 -5.90 7.21
CA GLU A 93 32.47 -4.87 8.23
C GLU A 93 31.19 -4.29 8.87
N GLN A 94 30.12 -4.10 8.07
CA GLN A 94 28.84 -3.63 8.60
C GLN A 94 28.15 -4.65 9.52
N LEU A 95 28.39 -5.96 9.33
CA LEU A 95 27.77 -7.00 10.17
C LEU A 95 28.34 -7.00 11.59
N ILE A 96 29.61 -6.61 11.76
CA ILE A 96 30.23 -6.45 13.09
C ILE A 96 29.51 -5.39 13.91
N ILE A 97 29.07 -4.30 13.26
CA ILE A 97 28.34 -3.20 13.91
C ILE A 97 26.90 -3.62 14.20
N LYS A 98 26.24 -4.28 13.24
CA LYS A 98 24.81 -4.64 13.34
C LYS A 98 24.53 -5.78 14.31
N ARG A 99 25.51 -6.64 14.61
CA ARG A 99 25.40 -7.80 15.51
C ARG A 99 24.14 -8.65 15.27
N PRO A 100 23.98 -9.24 14.08
CA PRO A 100 22.88 -10.16 13.82
C PRO A 100 23.01 -11.43 14.66
N ASN A 101 21.89 -12.13 14.87
CA ASN A 101 21.82 -13.40 15.64
C ASN A 101 22.79 -14.46 15.06
N LEU A 102 23.36 -15.32 15.92
CA LEU A 102 24.22 -16.46 15.57
C LEU A 102 23.68 -17.31 14.41
N VAL A 103 22.36 -17.54 14.37
CA VAL A 103 21.69 -18.31 13.31
C VAL A 103 21.99 -17.74 11.93
N TYR A 104 22.13 -16.42 11.80
CA TYR A 104 22.53 -15.77 10.56
C TYR A 104 23.87 -16.32 10.07
N PHE A 105 24.91 -16.30 10.91
CA PHE A 105 26.24 -16.77 10.54
C PHE A 105 26.27 -18.28 10.28
N ASP A 106 25.58 -19.08 11.10
CA ASP A 106 25.48 -20.54 10.92
C ASP A 106 24.88 -20.91 9.55
N VAL A 107 23.83 -20.21 9.12
CA VAL A 107 23.21 -20.43 7.81
C VAL A 107 24.18 -20.15 6.66
N TYR A 108 24.93 -19.04 6.71
CA TYR A 108 25.84 -18.68 5.61
C TYR A 108 27.09 -19.56 5.55
N VAL A 109 27.73 -19.83 6.70
CA VAL A 109 28.90 -20.73 6.76
C VAL A 109 28.51 -22.13 6.26
N ARG A 110 27.39 -22.68 6.75
CA ARG A 110 26.87 -23.98 6.29
C ARG A 110 26.54 -23.99 4.81
N ALA A 111 25.94 -22.92 4.29
CA ALA A 111 25.56 -22.85 2.88
C ALA A 111 26.79 -22.87 1.96
N TYR A 112 27.84 -22.12 2.30
CA TYR A 112 29.07 -22.07 1.50
C TYR A 112 29.91 -23.35 1.65
N ASP A 113 29.98 -23.96 2.84
CA ASP A 113 30.64 -25.26 3.03
C ASP A 113 29.93 -26.38 2.27
N LYS A 114 28.58 -26.40 2.32
CA LYS A 114 27.79 -27.35 1.54
C LYS A 114 28.02 -27.16 0.04
N LEU A 115 28.05 -25.92 -0.44
CA LEU A 115 28.37 -25.62 -1.83
C LEU A 115 29.78 -26.14 -2.20
N ALA A 116 30.78 -25.90 -1.35
CA ALA A 116 32.13 -26.38 -1.58
C ALA A 116 32.23 -27.92 -1.61
N ALA A 117 31.45 -28.61 -0.77
CA ALA A 117 31.35 -30.07 -0.76
C ALA A 117 30.63 -30.60 -2.02
N GLU A 118 29.52 -29.98 -2.41
CA GLU A 118 28.79 -30.31 -3.64
C GLU A 118 29.69 -30.17 -4.86
N LEU A 119 30.40 -29.04 -5.00
CA LEU A 119 31.37 -28.81 -6.06
C LEU A 119 32.51 -29.84 -6.03
N GLY A 120 33.01 -30.20 -4.84
CA GLY A 120 34.04 -31.23 -4.69
C GLY A 120 33.58 -32.64 -5.08
N SER A 121 32.28 -32.93 -5.01
CA SER A 121 31.70 -34.22 -5.41
C SER A 121 31.39 -34.31 -6.92
N MET A 122 31.49 -33.20 -7.66
CA MET A 122 31.18 -33.19 -9.08
C MET A 122 32.26 -33.91 -9.91
N PRO A 123 31.87 -34.65 -10.95
CA PRO A 123 32.83 -35.29 -11.85
C PRO A 123 33.65 -34.21 -12.58
N LYS A 124 34.98 -34.27 -12.43
CA LYS A 124 35.92 -33.33 -13.07
C LYS A 124 35.93 -33.46 -14.59
N VAL A 125 35.59 -34.64 -15.12
CA VAL A 125 35.61 -34.91 -16.55
C VAL A 125 34.25 -35.44 -16.99
N GLN A 126 33.70 -34.88 -18.06
CA GLN A 126 32.42 -35.31 -18.62
C GLN A 126 32.52 -35.54 -20.13
N THR A 127 32.05 -36.69 -20.59
CA THR A 127 32.00 -37.03 -22.02
C THR A 127 30.64 -36.64 -22.61
N ILE A 128 30.66 -35.80 -23.64
CA ILE A 128 29.48 -35.38 -24.39
C ILE A 128 29.68 -35.79 -25.85
N GLY A 129 28.96 -36.83 -26.28
CA GLY A 129 29.11 -37.39 -27.62
C GLY A 129 30.53 -37.89 -27.85
N PHE A 130 31.22 -37.31 -28.84
CA PHE A 130 32.60 -37.67 -29.19
C PHE A 130 33.66 -36.75 -28.53
N ILE A 131 33.26 -35.80 -27.68
CA ILE A 131 34.17 -34.85 -27.00
C ILE A 131 34.16 -35.12 -25.49
N GLN A 132 35.34 -35.11 -24.88
CA GLN A 132 35.52 -35.19 -23.43
C GLN A 132 35.93 -33.80 -22.91
N LEU A 133 35.16 -33.26 -21.97
CA LEU A 133 35.40 -31.94 -21.36
C LEU A 133 36.02 -32.11 -19.97
N ASP A 134 37.13 -31.41 -19.73
CA ASP A 134 37.73 -31.27 -18.41
C ASP A 134 37.26 -29.96 -17.77
N SER A 135 36.54 -30.06 -16.65
CA SER A 135 36.03 -28.94 -15.86
C SER A 135 36.74 -28.81 -14.51
N ALA A 136 37.85 -29.53 -14.29
CA ALA A 136 38.59 -29.53 -13.02
C ALA A 136 38.92 -28.11 -12.54
N THR A 137 39.49 -27.28 -13.40
CA THR A 137 39.92 -25.91 -13.05
C THR A 137 38.75 -25.00 -12.64
N VAL A 138 37.60 -25.15 -13.30
CA VAL A 138 36.41 -24.34 -13.00
C VAL A 138 35.78 -24.78 -11.67
N ILE A 139 35.69 -26.09 -11.45
CA ILE A 139 35.16 -26.67 -10.21
C ILE A 139 36.06 -26.31 -9.03
N ASP A 140 37.38 -26.49 -9.19
CA ASP A 140 38.35 -26.20 -8.14
C ASP A 140 38.36 -24.68 -7.81
N GLY A 141 38.27 -23.79 -8.81
CA GLY A 141 38.20 -22.34 -8.59
C GLY A 141 36.89 -21.86 -7.92
N LEU A 142 35.74 -22.43 -8.30
CA LEU A 142 34.46 -22.15 -7.62
C LEU A 142 34.47 -22.62 -6.17
N ARG A 143 35.02 -23.81 -5.94
CA ARG A 143 35.14 -24.42 -4.61
C ARG A 143 36.06 -23.61 -3.71
N GLU A 144 37.21 -23.20 -4.22
CA GLU A 144 38.16 -22.34 -3.49
C GLU A 144 37.50 -21.04 -3.04
N GLN A 145 36.78 -20.36 -3.95
CA GLN A 145 36.11 -19.10 -3.61
C GLN A 145 34.97 -19.27 -2.60
N ALA A 146 34.22 -20.39 -2.68
CA ALA A 146 33.19 -20.70 -1.69
C ALA A 146 33.81 -20.92 -0.29
N LEU A 147 34.95 -21.63 -0.19
CA LEU A 147 35.68 -21.81 1.06
C LEU A 147 36.23 -20.49 1.61
N VAL A 148 36.72 -19.59 0.75
CA VAL A 148 37.15 -18.24 1.14
C VAL A 148 36.01 -17.45 1.79
N LEU A 149 34.81 -17.51 1.21
CA LEU A 149 33.64 -16.81 1.77
C LEU A 149 33.15 -17.46 3.07
N SER A 150 33.09 -18.79 3.12
CA SER A 150 32.77 -19.52 4.35
C SER A 150 33.68 -19.07 5.50
N LYS A 151 35.00 -19.05 5.25
CA LYS A 151 36.00 -18.57 6.19
C LYS A 151 35.78 -17.10 6.57
N ALA A 152 35.49 -16.21 5.62
CA ALA A 152 35.29 -14.78 5.92
C ALA A 152 34.08 -14.51 6.84
N TYR A 153 33.00 -15.29 6.72
CA TYR A 153 31.87 -15.21 7.66
C TYR A 153 32.24 -15.78 9.04
N ALA A 154 33.02 -16.87 9.10
CA ALA A 154 33.55 -17.42 10.35
C ALA A 154 34.52 -16.44 11.05
N ASP A 155 35.43 -15.79 10.30
CA ASP A 155 36.34 -14.75 10.79
C ASP A 155 35.55 -13.58 11.42
N THR A 156 34.43 -13.19 10.78
CA THR A 156 33.56 -12.12 11.28
C THR A 156 32.85 -12.50 12.58
N LEU A 157 32.35 -13.73 12.67
CA LEU A 157 31.75 -14.26 13.90
C LEU A 157 32.78 -14.38 15.04
N HIS A 158 34.00 -14.79 14.71
CA HIS A 158 35.13 -14.86 15.64
C HIS A 158 35.49 -13.47 16.21
N GLU A 159 35.55 -12.43 15.38
CA GLU A 159 35.81 -11.06 15.83
C GLU A 159 34.72 -10.54 16.79
N ILE A 160 33.45 -10.87 16.55
CA ILE A 160 32.34 -10.52 17.46
C ILE A 160 32.50 -11.24 18.80
N ALA A 161 32.77 -12.55 18.78
CA ALA A 161 32.95 -13.36 19.99
C ALA A 161 34.17 -12.92 20.81
N ARG A 162 35.24 -12.48 20.14
CA ARG A 162 36.46 -11.96 20.77
C ARG A 162 36.22 -10.64 21.50
N ARG A 163 35.47 -9.71 20.91
CA ARG A 163 35.11 -8.44 21.55
C ARG A 163 34.26 -8.65 22.80
N GLU A 164 33.26 -9.53 22.70
CA GLU A 164 32.41 -9.86 23.86
C GLU A 164 33.19 -10.52 25.01
N SER A 165 34.10 -11.43 24.68
CA SER A 165 34.97 -12.07 25.68
C SER A 165 35.84 -11.05 26.43
N ALA A 166 36.45 -10.10 25.70
CA ALA A 166 37.26 -9.04 26.29
C ALA A 166 36.45 -8.11 27.21
N ASP A 167 35.24 -7.73 26.78
CA ASP A 167 34.35 -6.86 27.55
C ASP A 167 33.89 -7.55 28.85
N LEU A 168 33.51 -8.83 28.79
CA LEU A 168 33.14 -9.61 29.98
C LEU A 168 34.32 -9.81 30.93
N LYS A 169 35.52 -10.05 30.41
CA LYS A 169 36.75 -10.20 31.22
C LYS A 169 37.04 -8.93 32.02
N LYS A 170 36.95 -7.76 31.37
CA LYS A 170 37.13 -6.45 31.99
C LYS A 170 36.07 -6.18 33.06
N LEU A 171 34.80 -6.46 32.76
CA LEU A 171 33.69 -6.28 33.70
C LEU A 171 33.86 -7.12 34.97
N ILE A 172 34.29 -8.39 34.82
CA ILE A 172 34.51 -9.30 35.94
C ILE A 172 35.67 -8.84 36.82
N SER A 173 36.78 -8.40 36.21
CA SER A 173 37.95 -7.96 36.98
C SER A 173 37.67 -6.70 37.79
N GLU A 174 37.06 -5.67 37.16
CA GLU A 174 36.77 -4.40 37.82
C GLU A 174 35.83 -4.59 39.01
N ARG A 175 34.78 -5.41 38.85
CA ARG A 175 33.82 -5.68 39.92
C ARG A 175 34.39 -6.55 41.03
N ARG A 176 35.30 -7.46 40.70
CA ARG A 176 35.99 -8.30 41.69
C ARG A 176 36.86 -7.45 42.62
N GLU A 177 37.69 -6.59 42.03
CA GLU A 177 38.58 -5.70 42.79
C GLU A 177 37.80 -4.81 43.76
N ASN A 178 36.68 -4.25 43.29
CA ASN A 178 35.83 -3.39 44.12
C ASN A 178 35.10 -4.15 45.25
N LEU A 179 34.78 -5.44 45.10
CA LEU A 179 34.16 -6.27 46.15
C LEU A 179 35.16 -6.77 47.22
N GLU A 180 36.45 -6.81 46.88
CA GLU A 180 37.52 -7.29 47.77
C GLU A 180 38.08 -6.20 48.69
N MET A 181 37.78 -4.92 48.43
CA MET A 181 38.15 -3.81 49.32
C MET A 181 37.60 -3.99 50.76
N GLN A 182 38.42 -3.61 51.75
CA GLN A 182 38.04 -3.62 53.16
C GLN A 182 37.20 -2.38 53.52
N THR A 183 36.14 -2.59 54.30
CA THR A 183 35.19 -1.55 54.72
C THR A 183 35.47 -1.11 56.16
N ASP A 184 36.05 0.08 56.31
CA ASP A 184 36.40 0.74 57.56
C ASP A 184 35.51 1.97 57.86
N SER A 185 34.61 2.34 56.94
CA SER A 185 33.68 3.47 57.06
C SER A 185 32.29 3.13 56.51
N LEU A 186 31.27 3.84 57.00
CA LEU A 186 29.86 3.67 56.61
C LEU A 186 29.62 3.99 55.12
N GLU A 187 30.37 4.94 54.56
CA GLU A 187 30.29 5.32 53.14
C GLU A 187 30.82 4.22 52.22
N LYS A 188 31.97 3.63 52.57
CA LYS A 188 32.50 2.46 51.85
C LYS A 188 31.61 1.23 52.01
N PHE A 189 30.94 1.08 53.17
CA PHE A 189 29.94 0.03 53.38
C PHE A 189 28.70 0.23 52.49
N LYS A 190 28.22 1.48 52.34
CA LYS A 190 27.12 1.83 51.43
C LYS A 190 27.46 1.54 49.96
N ALA A 191 28.64 1.98 49.52
CA ALA A 191 29.13 1.71 48.16
C ALA A 191 29.27 0.19 47.89
N LEU A 192 29.74 -0.58 48.88
CA LEU A 192 29.83 -2.04 48.76
C LEU A 192 28.45 -2.70 48.64
N MET A 193 27.44 -2.23 49.37
CA MET A 193 26.07 -2.75 49.29
C MET A 193 25.43 -2.45 47.93
N GLU A 194 25.57 -1.23 47.42
CA GLU A 194 25.07 -0.84 46.09
C GLU A 194 25.75 -1.63 44.96
N LEU A 195 27.06 -1.86 45.07
CA LEU A 195 27.81 -2.68 44.13
C LEU A 195 27.35 -4.15 44.17
N VAL A 196 27.09 -4.72 45.36
CA VAL A 196 26.57 -6.09 45.51
C VAL A 196 25.19 -6.23 44.87
N THR A 197 24.31 -5.26 45.04
CA THR A 197 22.99 -5.23 44.39
C THR A 197 23.14 -5.15 42.87
N THR A 198 23.97 -4.24 42.37
CA THR A 198 24.26 -4.08 40.94
C THR A 198 24.81 -5.36 40.30
N VAL A 199 25.68 -6.10 41.00
CA VAL A 199 26.22 -7.39 40.54
C VAL A 199 25.14 -8.46 40.47
N ASN A 200 24.20 -8.49 41.42
CA ASN A 200 23.08 -9.43 41.40
C ASN A 200 22.03 -9.09 40.33
N ASP A 201 21.71 -7.82 40.14
CA ASP A 201 20.70 -7.38 39.16
C ASP A 201 21.17 -7.61 37.71
N SER A 202 22.47 -7.46 37.47
CA SER A 202 23.08 -7.74 36.16
C SER A 202 23.47 -9.21 35.96
N ALA A 203 23.07 -10.12 36.86
CA ALA A 203 23.47 -11.52 36.79
C ALA A 203 22.83 -12.29 35.63
N ILE A 204 21.56 -12.01 35.33
CA ILE A 204 20.86 -12.66 34.22
C ILE A 204 21.48 -12.21 32.88
N ASP A 205 21.74 -10.91 32.73
CA ASP A 205 22.34 -10.34 31.52
C ASP A 205 23.74 -10.90 31.26
N ALA A 206 24.60 -10.94 32.28
CA ALA A 206 25.94 -11.52 32.17
C ALA A 206 25.91 -13.03 31.86
N GLU A 207 24.95 -13.79 32.43
CA GLU A 207 24.79 -15.23 32.14
C GLU A 207 24.32 -15.49 30.72
N ILE A 208 23.41 -14.68 30.19
CA ILE A 208 22.96 -14.74 28.80
C ILE A 208 24.14 -14.46 27.85
N ARG A 209 24.90 -13.38 28.09
CA ARG A 209 26.07 -13.02 27.28
C ARG A 209 27.16 -14.08 27.29
N LEU A 210 27.40 -14.73 28.44
CA LEU A 210 28.32 -15.86 28.55
C LEU A 210 27.81 -17.09 27.76
N MET A 211 26.50 -17.33 27.76
CA MET A 211 25.90 -18.42 26.98
C MET A 211 26.02 -18.15 25.48
N GLU A 212 25.69 -16.94 25.02
CA GLU A 212 25.83 -16.53 23.61
C GLU A 212 27.29 -16.62 23.14
N MET A 213 28.25 -16.13 23.94
CA MET A 213 29.67 -16.26 23.65
C MET A 213 30.08 -17.72 23.48
N ARG A 214 29.62 -18.60 24.38
CA ARG A 214 29.90 -20.04 24.30
C ARG A 214 29.33 -20.67 23.03
N GLU A 215 28.10 -20.33 22.67
CA GLU A 215 27.47 -20.85 21.45
C GLU A 215 28.16 -20.35 20.18
N MET A 216 28.65 -19.09 20.17
CA MET A 216 29.46 -18.56 19.06
C MET A 216 30.75 -19.37 18.87
N TYR A 217 31.52 -19.60 19.92
CA TYR A 217 32.75 -20.40 19.83
C TYR A 217 32.48 -21.90 19.57
N SER A 218 31.39 -22.46 20.10
CA SER A 218 30.94 -23.83 19.82
C SER A 218 30.62 -24.02 18.33
N THR A 219 29.95 -23.03 17.75
CA THR A 219 29.67 -23.00 16.31
C THR A 219 30.96 -22.88 15.50
N LEU A 220 31.90 -22.03 15.89
CA LEU A 220 33.21 -21.96 15.22
C LEU A 220 33.98 -23.29 15.28
N GLN A 221 33.92 -23.99 16.42
CA GLN A 221 34.54 -25.31 16.59
C GLN A 221 33.87 -26.40 15.73
N SER A 222 32.56 -26.36 15.54
CA SER A 222 31.85 -27.35 14.71
C SER A 222 32.23 -27.25 13.22
N TYR A 223 32.70 -26.08 12.78
CA TYR A 223 33.28 -25.83 11.45
C TYR A 223 34.81 -25.93 11.43
N GLU A 224 35.43 -26.56 12.44
CA GLU A 224 36.89 -26.77 12.55
C GLU A 224 37.72 -25.47 12.47
N TYR A 225 37.13 -24.33 12.84
CA TYR A 225 37.81 -23.04 12.80
C TYR A 225 38.92 -22.96 13.87
N PRO A 226 40.14 -22.47 13.54
CA PRO A 226 41.27 -22.50 14.47
C PRO A 226 41.09 -21.46 15.59
N LEU A 227 40.92 -21.95 16.81
CA LEU A 227 40.90 -21.12 18.03
C LEU A 227 42.25 -21.13 18.73
N VAL A 228 42.66 -19.97 19.25
CA VAL A 228 43.90 -19.82 20.02
C VAL A 228 43.72 -20.44 21.40
N GLU A 229 44.78 -21.04 21.97
CA GLU A 229 44.70 -21.66 23.31
C GLU A 229 44.21 -20.69 24.40
N ALA A 230 44.59 -19.42 24.33
CA ALA A 230 44.08 -18.38 25.23
C ALA A 230 42.54 -18.21 25.17
N GLU A 231 41.92 -18.40 24.00
CA GLU A 231 40.47 -18.27 23.82
C GLU A 231 39.74 -19.51 24.37
N LYS A 232 40.35 -20.69 24.24
CA LYS A 232 39.85 -21.93 24.85
C LYS A 232 39.93 -21.87 26.37
N GLU A 233 41.00 -21.29 26.90
CA GLU A 233 41.14 -21.01 28.34
C GLU A 233 40.07 -20.04 28.81
N ASP A 234 39.82 -18.93 28.09
CA ASP A 234 38.80 -17.94 28.45
C ASP A 234 37.37 -18.51 28.45
N LEU A 235 37.04 -19.43 27.53
CA LEU A 235 35.75 -20.16 27.52
C LEU A 235 35.47 -20.96 28.79
N VAL A 236 36.52 -21.44 29.45
CA VAL A 236 36.43 -22.21 30.70
C VAL A 236 36.59 -21.29 31.91
N ALA A 237 37.47 -20.30 31.82
CA ALA A 237 37.83 -19.41 32.92
C ALA A 237 36.76 -18.35 33.22
N LEU A 238 36.15 -17.74 32.20
CA LEU A 238 35.19 -16.65 32.40
C LEU A 238 33.90 -17.08 33.12
N PRO A 239 33.24 -18.21 32.78
CA PRO A 239 32.07 -18.67 33.54
C PRO A 239 32.43 -19.01 34.99
N LYS A 240 33.62 -19.57 35.23
CA LYS A 240 34.12 -19.85 36.59
C LYS A 240 34.38 -18.55 37.34
N ALA A 241 35.03 -17.57 36.69
CA ALA A 241 35.35 -16.28 37.29
C ALA A 241 34.10 -15.46 37.63
N TRP A 242 33.06 -15.52 36.78
CA TRP A 242 31.74 -14.94 37.05
C TRP A 242 31.04 -15.64 38.23
N LYS A 243 31.04 -16.98 38.25
CA LYS A 243 30.47 -17.75 39.36
C LYS A 243 31.19 -17.47 40.68
N GLU A 244 32.51 -17.33 40.65
CA GLU A 244 33.32 -16.93 41.80
C GLU A 244 32.99 -15.51 42.27
N LEU A 245 32.82 -14.56 41.34
CA LEU A 245 32.42 -13.19 41.64
C LEU A 245 31.03 -13.15 42.30
N ARG A 246 30.07 -13.91 41.77
CA ARG A 246 28.72 -14.04 42.34
C ARG A 246 28.73 -14.70 43.72
N ASN A 247 29.54 -15.74 43.89
CA ASN A 247 29.73 -16.37 45.20
C ASN A 247 30.41 -15.42 46.19
N LEU A 248 31.36 -14.60 45.73
CA LEU A 248 32.00 -13.58 46.55
C LEU A 248 31.01 -12.51 46.97
N ALA A 249 30.18 -12.01 46.04
CA ALA A 249 29.10 -11.09 46.32
C ALA A 249 28.12 -11.68 47.34
N HIS A 250 27.65 -12.92 47.16
CA HIS A 250 26.77 -13.59 48.13
C HIS A 250 27.41 -13.83 49.50
N ARG A 251 28.70 -14.18 49.55
CA ARG A 251 29.44 -14.31 50.83
C ARG A 251 29.52 -12.97 51.55
N LYS A 252 29.83 -11.89 50.81
CA LYS A 252 29.82 -10.53 51.34
C LYS A 252 28.41 -10.15 51.80
N THR A 253 27.35 -10.43 51.04
CA THR A 253 25.95 -10.20 51.47
C THR A 253 25.64 -10.90 52.80
N ARG A 254 26.05 -12.16 52.98
CA ARG A 254 25.81 -12.90 54.24
C ARG A 254 26.63 -12.36 55.41
N GLN A 255 27.88 -11.95 55.18
CA GLN A 255 28.71 -11.30 56.21
C GLN A 255 28.12 -9.95 56.61
N LEU A 256 27.57 -9.20 55.64
CA LEU A 256 26.95 -7.91 55.85
C LEU A 256 25.56 -8.06 56.51
N ALA A 257 24.91 -9.23 56.45
CA ALA A 257 23.57 -9.46 57.01
C ALA A 257 23.54 -9.41 58.55
N SER A 258 24.50 -10.02 59.26
CA SER A 258 24.54 -9.94 60.73
C SER A 258 24.89 -8.53 61.22
N ILE A 259 25.71 -7.81 60.45
CA ILE A 259 26.05 -6.42 60.66
C ILE A 259 24.80 -5.54 60.42
N LYS A 260 24.05 -5.82 59.35
CA LYS A 260 22.78 -5.15 59.01
C LYS A 260 21.76 -5.26 60.14
N GLU A 261 21.62 -6.44 60.74
CA GLU A 261 20.63 -6.71 61.79
C GLU A 261 20.98 -6.01 63.11
N LYS A 262 22.28 -5.99 63.47
CA LYS A 262 22.76 -5.27 64.65
C LYS A 262 22.61 -3.75 64.51
N PHE A 263 23.04 -3.18 63.37
CA PHE A 263 22.90 -1.75 63.10
C PHE A 263 21.44 -1.33 62.90
N ALA A 264 20.59 -2.19 62.33
CA ALA A 264 19.14 -1.94 62.24
C ALA A 264 18.46 -1.89 63.61
N GLY A 265 18.89 -2.74 64.55
CA GLY A 265 18.42 -2.70 65.95
C GLY A 265 18.84 -1.43 66.69
N GLU A 266 20.10 -1.02 66.56
CA GLU A 266 20.64 0.22 67.14
C GLU A 266 19.94 1.45 66.53
N LYS A 267 19.76 1.49 65.21
CA LYS A 267 19.10 2.61 64.52
C LYS A 267 17.61 2.71 64.84
N LYS A 268 16.89 1.60 65.05
CA LYS A 268 15.49 1.65 65.53
C LYS A 268 15.37 2.29 66.91
N LEU A 269 16.31 2.03 67.82
CA LEU A 269 16.34 2.67 69.14
C LEU A 269 16.70 4.16 69.04
N GLU A 270 17.63 4.51 68.15
CA GLU A 270 18.05 5.89 67.90
C GLU A 270 16.93 6.72 67.27
N VAL A 271 16.19 6.17 66.30
CA VAL A 271 15.00 6.80 65.71
C VAL A 271 13.91 7.01 66.78
N ALA A 272 13.65 6.01 67.63
CA ALA A 272 12.68 6.16 68.71
C ALA A 272 13.08 7.23 69.74
N ALA A 273 14.38 7.33 70.08
CA ALA A 273 14.90 8.38 70.95
C ALA A 273 14.80 9.76 70.28
N PHE A 274 15.12 9.84 68.99
CA PHE A 274 15.05 11.09 68.22
C PHE A 274 13.59 11.60 68.06
N ILE A 275 12.60 10.71 67.92
CA ILE A 275 11.18 11.09 67.96
C ILE A 275 10.82 11.74 69.31
N ALA A 276 11.38 11.25 70.42
CA ALA A 276 11.16 11.86 71.74
C ALA A 276 11.84 13.24 71.86
N GLU A 277 13.03 13.42 71.28
CA GLU A 277 13.69 14.72 71.18
C GLU A 277 12.89 15.71 70.32
N CYS A 278 12.35 15.27 69.17
CA CYS A 278 11.49 16.08 68.32
C CYS A 278 10.23 16.57 69.07
N LYS A 279 9.64 15.72 69.91
CA LYS A 279 8.50 16.11 70.76
C LYS A 279 8.88 17.17 71.81
N ARG A 280 10.09 17.09 72.39
CA ARG A 280 10.58 18.14 73.30
C ARG A 280 10.81 19.47 72.57
N LEU A 281 11.33 19.43 71.34
CA LEU A 281 11.52 20.62 70.52
C LEU A 281 10.17 21.27 70.17
N GLN A 282 9.17 20.45 69.84
CA GLN A 282 7.79 20.91 69.61
C GLN A 282 7.20 21.58 70.86
N GLN A 283 7.43 21.03 72.04
CA GLN A 283 6.99 21.64 73.31
C GLN A 283 7.67 23.00 73.55
N LYS A 284 8.99 23.09 73.32
CA LYS A 284 9.76 24.34 73.43
C LYS A 284 9.23 25.43 72.48
N PHE A 285 8.85 25.06 71.26
CA PHE A 285 8.20 25.98 70.32
C PHE A 285 6.81 26.42 70.80
N GLN A 286 5.99 25.52 71.33
CA GLN A 286 4.68 25.88 71.89
C GLN A 286 4.80 26.84 73.07
N ASP A 287 5.77 26.64 73.96
CA ASP A 287 6.01 27.52 75.10
C ASP A 287 6.41 28.95 74.67
N ILE A 288 7.22 29.07 73.61
CA ILE A 288 7.63 30.36 73.03
C ILE A 288 6.46 31.01 72.27
N SER A 289 5.71 30.23 71.50
CA SER A 289 4.55 30.67 70.73
C SER A 289 3.38 31.17 71.59
N SER A 290 3.25 30.67 72.82
CA SER A 290 2.07 30.93 73.68
C SER A 290 2.32 32.01 74.74
N SER A 291 3.55 32.53 74.83
CA SER A 291 3.92 33.55 75.81
C SER A 291 3.52 34.94 75.34
N VAL A 292 2.64 35.61 76.10
CA VAL A 292 2.01 36.88 75.71
C VAL A 292 2.92 38.11 75.97
N ASP A 293 3.99 37.96 76.76
CA ASP A 293 4.77 39.08 77.30
C ASP A 293 6.19 39.25 76.71
N ILE A 294 6.53 38.57 75.61
CA ILE A 294 7.89 38.66 75.00
C ILE A 294 7.94 39.81 73.98
N PRO A 295 8.88 40.77 74.10
CA PRO A 295 9.09 41.81 73.08
C PRO A 295 9.45 41.22 71.71
N LEU A 296 8.84 41.74 70.64
CA LEU A 296 8.97 41.23 69.26
C LEU A 296 10.42 41.03 68.78
N LYS A 297 11.35 41.93 69.16
CA LYS A 297 12.77 41.81 68.79
C LYS A 297 13.47 40.61 69.47
N GLN A 298 13.11 40.30 70.72
CA GLN A 298 13.61 39.12 71.42
C GLN A 298 12.94 37.83 70.93
N GLY A 299 11.67 37.90 70.53
CA GLY A 299 10.97 36.81 69.84
C GLY A 299 11.60 36.44 68.49
N LEU A 300 12.06 37.45 67.72
CA LEU A 300 12.77 37.25 66.46
C LEU A 300 14.07 36.44 66.64
N GLU A 301 14.88 36.79 67.63
CA GLU A 301 16.14 36.08 67.92
C GLU A 301 15.88 34.65 68.41
N ALA A 302 14.86 34.46 69.25
CA ALA A 302 14.46 33.14 69.73
C ALA A 302 13.93 32.22 68.61
N ILE A 303 13.13 32.75 67.68
CA ILE A 303 12.61 32.00 66.52
C ILE A 303 13.71 31.72 65.50
N ARG A 304 14.66 32.65 65.30
CA ARG A 304 15.82 32.39 64.45
C ARG A 304 16.69 31.26 65.01
N GLY A 305 16.95 31.26 66.31
CA GLY A 305 17.65 30.16 66.98
C GLY A 305 16.90 28.83 66.89
N LEU A 306 15.58 28.84 67.07
CA LEU A 306 14.73 27.65 66.87
C LEU A 306 14.75 27.15 65.42
N ARG A 307 14.85 28.04 64.43
CA ARG A 307 14.94 27.68 63.01
C ARG A 307 16.24 26.95 62.70
N GLU A 308 17.35 27.44 63.23
CA GLU A 308 18.65 26.77 63.13
C GLU A 308 18.60 25.40 63.81
N GLU A 309 18.01 25.29 65.01
CA GLU A 309 17.81 24.00 65.68
C GLU A 309 16.89 23.04 64.88
N VAL A 310 15.80 23.53 64.27
CA VAL A 310 14.90 22.69 63.45
C VAL A 310 15.59 22.21 62.17
N GLU A 311 16.40 23.05 61.54
CA GLU A 311 17.15 22.68 60.33
C GLU A 311 18.21 21.61 60.63
N ASP A 312 18.93 21.75 61.75
CA ASP A 312 19.85 20.72 62.24
C ASP A 312 19.11 19.40 62.52
N PHE A 313 17.90 19.47 63.10
CA PHE A 313 17.07 18.29 63.32
C PHE A 313 16.54 17.69 62.02
N LYS A 314 16.23 18.48 61.00
CA LYS A 314 15.83 17.99 59.67
C LYS A 314 16.98 17.33 58.93
N GLN A 315 18.18 17.89 59.03
CA GLN A 315 19.38 17.27 58.46
C GLN A 315 19.65 15.92 59.13
N ARG A 316 19.57 15.85 60.47
CA ARG A 316 19.67 14.59 61.22
C ARG A 316 18.55 13.61 60.88
N ALA A 317 17.31 14.08 60.67
CA ALA A 317 16.19 13.24 60.24
C ALA A 317 16.42 12.65 58.84
N ALA A 318 16.96 13.44 57.91
CA ALA A 318 17.32 12.97 56.57
C ALA A 318 18.46 11.95 56.60
N GLU A 319 19.46 12.14 57.46
CA GLU A 319 20.52 11.15 57.70
C GLU A 319 19.97 9.84 58.27
N LEU A 320 19.02 9.91 59.21
CA LEU A 320 18.34 8.74 59.77
C LEU A 320 17.46 8.03 58.73
N ASN A 321 16.69 8.77 57.92
CA ASN A 321 15.86 8.20 56.85
C ASN A 321 16.70 7.55 55.75
N ASN A 322 17.79 8.20 55.34
CA ASN A 322 18.75 7.62 54.40
C ASN A 322 19.41 6.35 54.98
N ALA A 323 19.65 6.31 56.29
CA ALA A 323 20.13 5.11 56.95
C ALA A 323 19.05 4.02 57.01
N GLU A 324 17.79 4.34 57.32
CA GLU A 324 16.67 3.38 57.31
C GLU A 324 16.47 2.76 55.91
N ASP A 325 16.49 3.58 54.85
CA ASP A 325 16.40 3.12 53.47
C ASP A 325 17.60 2.23 53.08
N LEU A 326 18.81 2.65 53.44
CA LEU A 326 20.03 1.85 53.24
C LEU A 326 19.95 0.46 53.92
N PHE A 327 19.27 0.39 55.06
CA PHE A 327 19.05 -0.85 55.79
C PHE A 327 17.74 -1.56 55.40
N SER A 328 17.01 -1.06 54.40
CA SER A 328 15.71 -1.59 53.94
C SER A 328 14.69 -1.68 55.08
N LEU A 329 14.75 -0.74 56.02
CA LEU A 329 13.75 -0.52 57.03
C LEU A 329 12.65 0.40 56.47
N PRO A 330 11.41 0.30 56.97
CA PRO A 330 10.36 1.25 56.61
C PRO A 330 10.83 2.66 56.99
N VAL A 331 10.94 3.56 56.01
CA VAL A 331 11.38 4.94 56.24
C VAL A 331 10.38 5.63 57.16
N THR A 332 10.88 6.17 58.27
CA THR A 332 10.06 6.82 59.28
C THR A 332 9.73 8.25 58.85
N GLU A 333 8.45 8.53 58.66
CA GLU A 333 7.99 9.89 58.38
C GLU A 333 7.97 10.72 59.66
N PHE A 334 8.93 11.65 59.81
CA PHE A 334 9.02 12.58 60.93
C PHE A 334 8.03 13.74 60.80
N ASN A 335 6.74 13.41 60.69
CA ASN A 335 5.62 14.35 60.52
C ASN A 335 5.56 15.46 61.60
N ILE A 336 6.20 15.26 62.76
CA ILE A 336 6.33 16.27 63.82
C ILE A 336 7.25 17.42 63.39
N LEU A 337 8.38 17.13 62.74
CA LEU A 337 9.32 18.14 62.26
C LEU A 337 8.75 18.91 61.07
N ASP A 338 8.03 18.24 60.17
CA ASP A 338 7.38 18.92 59.03
C ASP A 338 6.26 19.85 59.47
N LYS A 339 5.46 19.44 60.47
CA LYS A 339 4.47 20.35 61.09
C LYS A 339 5.15 21.48 61.83
N LEU A 340 6.20 21.20 62.61
CA LEU A 340 6.93 22.23 63.35
C LEU A 340 7.59 23.24 62.41
N GLU A 341 8.16 22.80 61.29
CA GLU A 341 8.73 23.70 60.28
C GLU A 341 7.63 24.50 59.56
N ALA A 342 6.49 23.89 59.24
CA ALA A 342 5.36 24.60 58.68
C ALA A 342 4.85 25.70 59.65
N ASP A 343 4.68 25.36 60.93
CA ASP A 343 4.23 26.29 61.98
C ASP A 343 5.28 27.37 62.26
N LEU A 344 6.57 27.01 62.31
CA LEU A 344 7.69 27.94 62.49
C LEU A 344 7.84 28.85 61.27
N ASN A 345 7.67 28.35 60.05
CA ASN A 345 7.70 29.15 58.83
C ASN A 345 6.52 30.14 58.79
N LEU A 346 5.34 29.73 59.26
CA LEU A 346 4.21 30.65 59.44
C LEU A 346 4.52 31.76 60.45
N GLN A 347 5.15 31.44 61.59
CA GLN A 347 5.58 32.48 62.54
C GLN A 347 6.74 33.32 62.01
N TYR A 348 7.73 32.71 61.37
CA TYR A 348 8.87 33.40 60.76
C TYR A 348 8.42 34.33 59.64
N GLN A 349 7.36 34.01 58.91
CA GLN A 349 6.76 34.96 57.96
C GLN A 349 6.30 36.25 58.67
N ILE A 350 5.64 36.13 59.83
CA ILE A 350 5.22 37.30 60.63
C ILE A 350 6.42 38.06 61.18
N PHE A 351 7.42 37.35 61.68
CA PHE A 351 8.63 37.93 62.29
C PHE A 351 9.60 38.54 61.26
N SER A 352 9.74 37.93 60.08
CA SER A 352 10.48 38.51 58.95
C SER A 352 9.76 39.74 58.41
N LEU A 353 8.41 39.74 58.36
CA LEU A 353 7.63 40.95 58.09
C LEU A 353 7.91 42.05 59.12
N TYR A 354 8.09 41.72 60.40
CA TYR A 354 8.51 42.68 61.42
C TYR A 354 9.96 43.17 61.21
N ALA A 355 10.91 42.29 60.88
CA ALA A 355 12.30 42.68 60.60
C ALA A 355 12.43 43.54 59.34
N ASP A 356 11.72 43.18 58.28
CA ASP A 356 11.63 43.92 57.03
C ASP A 356 10.90 45.24 57.24
N HIS A 357 9.84 45.27 58.07
CA HIS A 357 9.17 46.50 58.46
C HIS A 357 10.07 47.39 59.33
N ASP A 358 10.81 46.86 60.31
CA ASP A 358 11.75 47.64 61.13
C ASP A 358 12.91 48.19 60.29
N ALA A 359 13.43 47.38 59.35
CA ALA A 359 14.42 47.81 58.37
C ALA A 359 13.86 48.85 57.39
N MET A 360 12.66 48.66 56.84
CA MET A 360 11.97 49.64 55.99
C MET A 360 11.63 50.90 56.76
N VAL A 361 11.25 50.83 58.04
CA VAL A 361 10.97 52.02 58.85
C VAL A 361 12.24 52.80 59.11
N GLN A 362 13.38 52.14 59.38
CA GLN A 362 14.69 52.79 59.51
C GLN A 362 15.15 53.40 58.17
N GLU A 363 14.95 52.70 57.07
CA GLU A 363 15.27 53.16 55.72
C GLU A 363 14.36 54.34 55.31
N TRP A 364 13.05 54.20 55.43
CA TRP A 364 12.06 55.25 55.13
C TRP A 364 12.19 56.46 56.05
N ALA A 365 12.55 56.27 57.33
CA ALA A 365 12.83 57.38 58.26
C ALA A 365 14.03 58.23 57.81
N THR A 366 14.91 57.70 56.97
CA THR A 366 16.08 58.40 56.42
C THR A 366 15.94 58.72 54.91
N GLN A 367 14.84 58.31 54.28
CA GLN A 367 14.60 58.44 52.84
C GLN A 367 13.79 59.70 52.52
N LEU A 368 14.33 60.55 51.63
CA LEU A 368 13.62 61.73 51.14
C LEU A 368 12.38 61.32 50.34
N TRP A 369 11.25 62.00 50.55
CA TRP A 369 9.94 61.73 49.89
C TRP A 369 9.99 61.58 48.36
N ALA A 370 11.02 62.13 47.69
CA ALA A 370 11.21 62.01 46.25
C ALA A 370 11.72 60.64 45.76
N LYS A 371 12.06 59.69 46.64
CA LYS A 371 12.83 58.46 46.32
C LYS A 371 12.17 57.12 46.70
N VAL A 372 10.87 57.11 47.03
CA VAL A 372 10.09 55.88 47.25
C VAL A 372 9.52 55.41 45.91
N ASP A 373 9.87 54.21 45.45
CA ASP A 373 9.53 53.72 44.11
C ASP A 373 8.33 52.75 44.12
N PHE A 374 7.18 53.22 43.65
CA PHE A 374 5.93 52.45 43.51
C PHE A 374 5.86 51.61 42.22
N GLN A 375 6.97 51.46 41.46
CA GLN A 375 6.93 51.00 40.07
C GLN A 375 6.45 49.56 39.84
N GLU A 376 6.84 48.57 40.66
CA GLU A 376 6.48 47.16 40.44
C GLU A 376 4.99 46.87 40.76
N GLU A 377 4.44 47.48 41.80
CA GLU A 377 3.00 47.36 42.14
C GLU A 377 2.15 48.15 41.15
N MET A 378 2.59 49.35 40.77
CA MET A 378 1.96 50.15 39.73
C MET A 378 2.01 49.45 38.36
N LYS A 379 3.01 48.59 38.11
CA LYS A 379 3.12 47.79 36.89
C LYS A 379 2.11 46.64 36.87
N LEU A 380 1.93 45.90 37.97
CA LEU A 380 0.89 44.87 38.07
C LEU A 380 -0.52 45.45 37.98
N GLU A 381 -0.78 46.59 38.64
CA GLU A 381 -2.05 47.30 38.51
C GLU A 381 -2.29 47.80 37.07
N LYS A 382 -1.25 48.32 36.40
CA LYS A 382 -1.32 48.72 34.99
C LYS A 382 -1.57 47.52 34.08
N ASP A 383 -0.91 46.40 34.30
CA ASP A 383 -1.02 45.23 33.44
C ASP A 383 -2.39 44.55 33.58
N ILE A 384 -2.93 44.40 34.80
CA ILE A 384 -4.31 43.88 34.97
C ILE A 384 -5.36 44.87 34.44
N ALA A 385 -5.16 46.18 34.60
CA ALA A 385 -6.02 47.20 34.02
C ALA A 385 -5.96 47.19 32.48
N LYS A 386 -4.79 46.88 31.91
CA LYS A 386 -4.60 46.71 30.47
C LYS A 386 -5.36 45.48 29.96
N ILE A 387 -5.26 44.34 30.64
CA ILE A 387 -6.06 43.14 30.32
C ILE A 387 -7.55 43.48 30.39
N GLU A 388 -8.01 44.09 31.48
CA GLU A 388 -9.40 44.49 31.65
C GLU A 388 -9.90 45.43 30.55
N SER A 389 -9.14 46.48 30.23
CA SER A 389 -9.50 47.43 29.17
C SER A 389 -9.53 46.78 27.79
N SER A 390 -8.59 45.87 27.51
CA SER A 390 -8.53 45.11 26.26
C SER A 390 -9.76 44.24 26.09
N TRP A 391 -10.09 43.38 27.06
CA TRP A 391 -11.23 42.45 26.98
C TRP A 391 -12.59 43.15 27.00
N ARG A 392 -12.69 44.35 27.59
CA ARG A 392 -13.90 45.17 27.50
C ARG A 392 -14.16 45.68 26.07
N GLN A 393 -13.13 45.80 25.25
CA GLN A 393 -13.22 46.30 23.87
C GLN A 393 -13.24 45.19 22.82
N GLN A 394 -12.84 43.96 23.17
CA GLN A 394 -12.83 42.85 22.23
C GLN A 394 -14.25 42.51 21.73
N THR A 395 -14.34 42.24 20.43
CA THR A 395 -15.57 41.82 19.76
C THR A 395 -15.35 40.51 19.04
N ILE A 396 -16.41 39.70 18.93
CA ILE A 396 -16.40 38.44 18.22
C ILE A 396 -16.71 38.72 16.75
N GLU A 397 -15.88 38.19 15.85
CA GLU A 397 -16.14 38.26 14.42
C GLU A 397 -17.18 37.24 13.98
N ILE A 398 -18.20 37.74 13.29
CA ILE A 398 -19.36 36.99 12.81
C ILE A 398 -19.49 37.22 11.30
N ALA A 399 -19.89 36.18 10.57
CA ALA A 399 -20.18 36.23 9.14
C ALA A 399 -21.62 35.78 8.86
N ARG A 400 -22.16 36.20 7.71
CA ARG A 400 -23.46 35.68 7.22
C ARG A 400 -23.27 34.28 6.66
N TYR A 401 -24.23 33.41 6.93
CA TYR A 401 -24.24 32.03 6.45
C TYR A 401 -25.16 31.87 5.23
N LYS A 402 -24.66 31.26 4.15
CA LYS A 402 -25.37 31.05 2.87
C LYS A 402 -25.99 32.33 2.26
N ASN A 403 -25.39 33.50 2.50
CA ASN A 403 -25.90 34.82 2.08
C ASN A 403 -27.31 35.16 2.57
N ASP A 404 -27.86 34.44 3.55
CA ASP A 404 -29.15 34.74 4.17
C ASP A 404 -29.00 35.91 5.17
N ALA A 405 -29.90 36.89 5.09
CA ALA A 405 -29.87 38.09 5.94
C ALA A 405 -30.10 37.79 7.42
N ASN A 406 -30.73 36.64 7.75
CA ASN A 406 -31.12 36.29 9.11
C ASN A 406 -30.29 35.14 9.72
N ARG A 407 -29.25 34.64 9.03
CA ARG A 407 -28.39 33.55 9.52
C ARG A 407 -26.94 34.01 9.69
N TYR A 408 -26.44 33.85 10.91
CA TYR A 408 -25.10 34.27 11.30
C TYR A 408 -24.30 33.09 11.84
N VAL A 409 -22.98 33.08 11.60
CA VAL A 409 -22.02 32.10 12.12
C VAL A 409 -20.75 32.80 12.59
N LEU A 410 -20.08 32.24 13.59
CA LEU A 410 -18.75 32.67 14.04
C LEU A 410 -17.71 32.38 12.96
N LYS A 411 -16.80 33.33 12.72
CA LYS A 411 -15.56 33.07 11.98
C LYS A 411 -14.55 32.30 12.86
N SER A 412 -13.36 32.00 12.32
CA SER A 412 -12.29 31.32 13.06
C SER A 412 -11.83 32.08 14.30
N ASN A 413 -11.84 33.43 14.27
CA ASN A 413 -11.43 34.32 15.37
C ASN A 413 -10.03 33.95 15.93
N GLU A 414 -9.07 33.67 15.06
CA GLU A 414 -7.73 33.20 15.45
C GLU A 414 -7.00 34.20 16.36
N ASP A 415 -7.02 35.49 16.02
CA ASP A 415 -6.40 36.53 16.83
C ASP A 415 -6.97 36.61 18.25
N LEU A 416 -8.29 36.43 18.40
CA LEU A 416 -8.96 36.41 19.70
C LEU A 416 -8.55 35.18 20.52
N ARG A 417 -8.32 34.02 19.88
CA ARG A 417 -7.88 32.80 20.55
C ARG A 417 -6.43 32.89 20.98
N MET A 418 -5.55 33.41 20.13
CA MET A 418 -4.16 33.69 20.50
C MET A 418 -4.10 34.66 21.69
N LEU A 419 -4.88 35.74 21.63
CA LEU A 419 -4.99 36.70 22.73
C LEU A 419 -5.54 36.08 24.03
N LEU A 420 -6.46 35.11 23.93
CA LEU A 420 -7.00 34.38 25.07
C LEU A 420 -5.93 33.54 25.76
N ASP A 421 -5.17 32.76 24.98
CA ASP A 421 -4.14 31.87 25.50
C ASP A 421 -2.95 32.66 26.08
N ASP A 422 -2.52 33.73 25.40
CA ASP A 422 -1.47 34.64 25.87
C ASP A 422 -1.85 35.32 27.20
N ASN A 423 -3.08 35.83 27.31
CA ASN A 423 -3.54 36.48 28.55
C ASN A 423 -3.77 35.47 29.69
N LEU A 424 -4.16 34.23 29.41
CA LEU A 424 -4.23 33.17 30.42
C LEU A 424 -2.85 32.84 30.98
N LEU A 425 -1.83 32.71 30.12
CA LEU A 425 -0.43 32.55 30.54
C LEU A 425 0.07 33.77 31.34
N GLN A 426 -0.28 34.98 30.90
CA GLN A 426 0.09 36.22 31.59
C GLN A 426 -0.56 36.31 32.99
N LEU A 427 -1.84 35.96 33.14
CA LEU A 427 -2.53 35.93 34.44
C LEU A 427 -1.94 34.87 35.38
N GLN A 428 -1.55 33.70 34.86
CA GLN A 428 -0.83 32.67 35.63
C GLN A 428 0.52 33.17 36.13
N SER A 429 1.28 33.89 35.29
CA SER A 429 2.52 34.53 35.68
C SER A 429 2.29 35.61 36.75
N MET A 430 1.25 36.43 36.62
CA MET A 430 0.87 37.44 37.62
C MET A 430 0.49 36.81 38.97
N LEU A 431 -0.23 35.68 38.98
CA LEU A 431 -0.57 34.93 40.18
C LEU A 431 0.66 34.42 40.94
N SER A 432 1.75 34.11 40.23
CA SER A 432 3.02 33.68 40.83
C SER A 432 3.87 34.84 41.38
N SER A 433 3.48 36.09 41.15
CA SER A 433 4.22 37.28 41.61
C SER A 433 3.96 37.58 43.09
N ARG A 434 5.05 37.89 43.83
CA ARG A 434 5.00 38.31 45.24
C ARG A 434 4.22 39.59 45.51
N PHE A 435 4.02 40.43 44.49
CA PHE A 435 3.30 41.72 44.58
C PHE A 435 1.82 41.60 44.16
N ALA A 436 1.31 40.39 43.90
CA ALA A 436 -0.06 40.20 43.43
C ALA A 436 -1.12 40.33 44.55
N SER A 437 -0.73 40.38 45.83
CA SER A 437 -1.63 40.33 46.99
C SER A 437 -2.72 41.40 46.98
N THR A 438 -2.41 42.62 46.53
CA THR A 438 -3.36 43.75 46.44
C THR A 438 -4.34 43.66 45.27
N VAL A 439 -4.03 42.84 44.24
CA VAL A 439 -4.84 42.65 43.02
C VAL A 439 -5.28 41.20 42.78
N ILE A 440 -5.00 40.27 43.70
CA ILE A 440 -5.19 38.83 43.51
C ILE A 440 -6.64 38.45 43.23
N GLU A 441 -7.60 39.13 43.87
CA GLU A 441 -9.02 38.92 43.61
C GLU A 441 -9.41 39.32 42.19
N LYS A 442 -8.83 40.42 41.67
CA LYS A 442 -9.06 40.86 40.29
C LYS A 442 -8.44 39.86 39.30
N ILE A 443 -7.23 39.37 39.57
CA ILE A 443 -6.54 38.39 38.71
C ILE A 443 -7.35 37.08 38.66
N ARG A 444 -7.74 36.52 39.82
CA ARG A 444 -8.58 35.30 39.89
C ARG A 444 -9.93 35.45 39.20
N LYS A 445 -10.56 36.63 39.33
CA LYS A 445 -11.83 36.92 38.65
C LYS A 445 -11.68 36.91 37.13
N TRP A 446 -10.61 37.53 36.60
CA TRP A 446 -10.33 37.54 35.17
C TRP A 446 -9.88 36.16 34.67
N GLU A 447 -9.06 35.43 35.40
CA GLU A 447 -8.67 34.06 35.07
C GLU A 447 -9.91 33.16 34.92
N LYS A 448 -10.81 33.19 35.91
CA LYS A 448 -12.08 32.45 35.83
C LYS A 448 -12.93 32.87 34.62
N SER A 449 -12.98 34.17 34.32
CA SER A 449 -13.75 34.70 33.19
C SER A 449 -13.18 34.25 31.84
N LEU A 450 -11.85 34.29 31.67
CA LEU A 450 -11.17 33.84 30.45
C LEU A 450 -11.25 32.32 30.27
N ILE A 451 -11.19 31.53 31.34
CA ILE A 451 -11.42 30.07 31.27
C ILE A 451 -12.85 29.77 30.79
N ILE A 452 -13.87 30.46 31.34
CA ILE A 452 -15.25 30.32 30.90
C ILE A 452 -15.38 30.70 29.42
N ILE A 453 -14.75 31.79 28.99
CA ILE A 453 -14.70 32.20 27.58
C ILE A 453 -14.14 31.07 26.71
N ARG A 454 -13.01 30.47 27.09
CA ARG A 454 -12.39 29.36 26.34
C ARG A 454 -13.35 28.18 26.18
N GLU A 455 -13.94 27.71 27.28
CA GLU A 455 -14.84 26.55 27.27
C GLU A 455 -16.13 26.82 26.47
N VAL A 456 -16.72 28.01 26.62
CA VAL A 456 -17.93 28.38 25.87
C VAL A 456 -17.60 28.50 24.39
N PHE A 457 -16.47 29.10 24.03
CA PHE A 457 -16.07 29.29 22.64
C PHE A 457 -15.84 27.94 21.94
N GLU A 458 -15.16 26.99 22.59
CA GLU A 458 -14.97 25.64 22.07
C GLU A 458 -16.29 24.88 21.89
N ALA A 459 -17.16 24.91 22.91
CA ALA A 459 -18.48 24.28 22.82
C ALA A 459 -19.33 24.91 21.72
N TRP A 460 -19.28 26.23 21.54
CA TRP A 460 -20.00 26.94 20.49
C TRP A 460 -19.53 26.55 19.10
N LEU A 461 -18.22 26.52 18.86
CA LEU A 461 -17.67 26.07 17.58
C LEU A 461 -18.08 24.62 17.27
N GLN A 462 -18.15 23.75 18.29
CA GLN A 462 -18.64 22.39 18.13
C GLN A 462 -20.13 22.36 17.73
N VAL A 463 -20.98 23.12 18.43
CA VAL A 463 -22.41 23.25 18.10
C VAL A 463 -22.58 23.79 16.68
N GLN A 464 -21.84 24.85 16.32
CA GLN A 464 -21.91 25.47 15.00
C GLN A 464 -21.54 24.48 13.89
N ARG A 465 -20.43 23.74 14.03
CA ARG A 465 -20.02 22.75 13.02
C ARG A 465 -21.11 21.69 12.78
N LYS A 466 -21.64 21.10 13.87
CA LYS A 466 -22.71 20.09 13.80
C LYS A 466 -24.01 20.66 13.25
N TRP A 467 -24.37 21.87 13.67
CA TRP A 467 -25.55 22.56 13.17
C TRP A 467 -25.43 22.87 11.68
N MET A 468 -24.28 23.34 11.20
CA MET A 468 -24.07 23.61 9.76
C MET A 468 -24.25 22.35 8.91
N TYR A 469 -23.71 21.21 9.37
CA TYR A 469 -23.91 19.91 8.71
C TYR A 469 -25.38 19.51 8.66
N LEU A 470 -26.07 19.51 9.80
CA LEU A 470 -27.48 19.11 9.89
C LEU A 470 -28.43 20.12 9.22
N ASP A 471 -28.11 21.42 9.23
CA ASP A 471 -28.88 22.45 8.51
C ASP A 471 -28.80 22.24 7.00
N GLY A 472 -27.64 21.88 6.47
CA GLY A 472 -27.52 21.47 5.06
C GLY A 472 -28.50 20.35 4.70
N ILE A 473 -28.71 19.40 5.60
CA ILE A 473 -29.53 18.21 5.32
C ILE A 473 -31.03 18.47 5.55
N PHE A 474 -31.41 18.91 6.75
CA PHE A 474 -32.81 19.07 7.14
C PHE A 474 -33.46 20.35 6.60
N THR A 475 -32.70 21.34 6.13
CA THR A 475 -33.27 22.56 5.52
C THR A 475 -33.35 22.45 4.01
N GLU A 476 -32.39 21.81 3.33
CA GLU A 476 -32.36 21.73 1.86
C GLU A 476 -33.21 20.59 1.31
N SER A 477 -33.33 19.46 2.01
CA SER A 477 -34.13 18.33 1.55
C SER A 477 -35.45 18.18 2.31
N ILE A 478 -36.57 18.38 1.60
CA ILE A 478 -37.92 18.16 2.13
C ILE A 478 -38.17 16.66 2.36
N ASP A 479 -37.65 15.80 1.48
CA ASP A 479 -37.88 14.35 1.52
C ASP A 479 -37.29 13.71 2.79
N ILE A 480 -36.10 14.13 3.21
CA ILE A 480 -35.48 13.63 4.46
C ILE A 480 -36.31 14.04 5.68
N ARG A 481 -36.90 15.25 5.67
CA ARG A 481 -37.79 15.69 6.77
C ARG A 481 -39.07 14.85 6.85
N LEU A 482 -39.59 14.39 5.71
CA LEU A 482 -40.77 13.52 5.66
C LEU A 482 -40.44 12.11 6.17
N GLN A 483 -39.23 11.62 5.92
CA GLN A 483 -38.76 10.31 6.38
C GLN A 483 -38.41 10.30 7.88
N LEU A 484 -37.88 11.41 8.42
CA LEU A 484 -37.46 11.57 9.82
C LEU A 484 -38.19 12.74 10.51
N PRO A 485 -39.52 12.65 10.72
CA PRO A 485 -40.32 13.78 11.19
C PRO A 485 -40.06 14.17 12.65
N GLU A 486 -39.76 13.19 13.52
CA GLU A 486 -39.47 13.47 14.94
C GLU A 486 -38.11 14.15 15.10
N GLU A 487 -37.10 13.70 14.35
CA GLU A 487 -35.76 14.29 14.34
C GLU A 487 -35.76 15.67 13.68
N ALA A 488 -36.56 15.87 12.62
CA ALA A 488 -36.74 17.18 12.01
C ALA A 488 -37.36 18.18 13.01
N LYS A 489 -38.38 17.78 13.79
CA LYS A 489 -38.95 18.63 14.86
C LYS A 489 -37.93 18.97 15.95
N LYS A 490 -37.11 17.99 16.37
CA LYS A 490 -36.02 18.21 17.33
C LYS A 490 -35.02 19.22 16.75
N PHE A 491 -34.59 19.03 15.50
CA PHE A 491 -33.68 19.94 14.82
C PHE A 491 -34.26 21.36 14.68
N ASP A 492 -35.54 21.52 14.33
CA ASP A 492 -36.18 22.84 14.25
C ASP A 492 -36.17 23.58 15.60
N ALA A 493 -36.34 22.86 16.71
CA ALA A 493 -36.25 23.44 18.06
C ALA A 493 -34.81 23.91 18.36
N ILE A 494 -33.81 23.07 18.05
CA ILE A 494 -32.38 23.40 18.18
C ILE A 494 -32.02 24.59 17.30
N ASN A 495 -32.45 24.58 16.03
CA ASN A 495 -32.19 25.61 15.04
C ASN A 495 -32.75 26.97 15.48
N ARG A 496 -34.00 27.01 15.93
CA ARG A 496 -34.60 28.24 16.49
C ARG A 496 -33.80 28.76 17.69
N ARG A 497 -33.35 27.86 18.57
CA ARG A 497 -32.58 28.28 19.75
C ARG A 497 -31.20 28.79 19.36
N PHE A 498 -30.45 28.07 18.52
CA PHE A 498 -29.12 28.46 18.06
C PHE A 498 -29.15 29.78 17.28
N LEU A 499 -30.10 29.95 16.35
CA LEU A 499 -30.27 31.21 15.60
C LEU A 499 -30.64 32.38 16.51
N SER A 500 -31.45 32.15 17.56
CA SER A 500 -31.75 33.19 18.56
C SER A 500 -30.48 33.64 19.29
N ILE A 501 -29.61 32.71 19.67
CA ILE A 501 -28.32 33.03 20.30
C ILE A 501 -27.41 33.79 19.32
N MET A 502 -27.31 33.34 18.07
CA MET A 502 -26.52 34.02 17.05
C MET A 502 -27.04 35.42 16.74
N LYS A 503 -28.36 35.62 16.71
CA LYS A 503 -28.98 36.93 16.52
C LYS A 503 -28.66 37.89 17.68
N GLN A 504 -28.85 37.45 18.93
CA GLN A 504 -28.47 38.22 20.12
C GLN A 504 -26.99 38.62 20.10
N THR A 505 -26.13 37.72 19.63
CA THR A 505 -24.68 37.96 19.53
C THR A 505 -24.33 38.90 18.38
N SER A 506 -25.08 38.86 17.28
CA SER A 506 -24.91 39.82 16.18
C SER A 506 -25.34 41.24 16.56
N GLU A 507 -26.35 41.36 17.42
CA GLU A 507 -26.83 42.65 17.94
C GLU A 507 -25.86 43.24 19.00
N ASN A 508 -25.17 42.38 19.76
CA ASN A 508 -24.11 42.79 20.68
C ASN A 508 -22.89 41.84 20.59
N PRO A 509 -21.91 42.15 19.72
CA PRO A 509 -20.76 41.27 19.45
C PRO A 509 -19.67 41.33 20.52
N ASN A 510 -19.87 42.03 21.64
CA ASN A 510 -18.87 42.10 22.69
C ASN A 510 -18.65 40.72 23.35
N VAL A 511 -17.39 40.31 23.45
CA VAL A 511 -16.96 38.96 23.89
C VAL A 511 -17.51 38.62 25.27
N LEU A 512 -17.40 39.55 26.23
CA LEU A 512 -17.83 39.33 27.61
C LEU A 512 -19.34 39.20 27.70
N SER A 513 -20.09 40.05 26.99
CA SER A 513 -21.55 39.94 26.98
C SER A 513 -22.07 38.71 26.25
N ALA A 514 -21.34 38.17 25.27
CA ALA A 514 -21.76 37.01 24.51
C ALA A 514 -21.44 35.69 25.21
N LEU A 515 -20.23 35.56 25.76
CA LEU A 515 -19.67 34.30 26.26
C LEU A 515 -19.79 34.15 27.79
N CYS A 516 -19.76 35.23 28.56
CA CYS A 516 -19.85 35.18 30.03
C CYS A 516 -21.29 35.27 30.57
N LEU A 517 -22.31 35.12 29.72
CA LEU A 517 -23.72 35.03 30.15
C LEU A 517 -23.94 33.83 31.09
N GLU A 518 -24.80 34.01 32.10
CA GLU A 518 -25.13 32.96 33.05
C GLU A 518 -25.60 31.69 32.31
N ASN A 519 -25.00 30.55 32.67
CA ASN A 519 -25.30 29.23 32.11
C ASN A 519 -25.13 29.08 30.58
N ARG A 520 -24.42 29.99 29.90
CA ARG A 520 -24.16 29.86 28.44
C ARG A 520 -23.42 28.57 28.08
N LEU A 521 -22.46 28.15 28.91
CA LEU A 521 -21.73 26.90 28.72
C LEU A 521 -22.63 25.67 28.80
N GLY A 522 -23.53 25.64 29.79
CA GLY A 522 -24.48 24.53 29.98
C GLY A 522 -25.47 24.44 28.81
N GLU A 523 -25.90 25.58 28.29
CA GLU A 523 -26.74 25.66 27.10
C GLU A 523 -26.03 25.15 25.84
N MET A 524 -24.78 25.55 25.58
CA MET A 524 -24.00 25.05 24.45
C MET A 524 -23.75 23.55 24.55
N LYS A 525 -23.41 23.04 25.75
CA LYS A 525 -23.25 21.59 25.99
C LYS A 525 -24.55 20.82 25.76
N ARG A 526 -25.71 21.38 26.13
CA ARG A 526 -27.02 20.76 25.86
C ARG A 526 -27.32 20.72 24.36
N LEU A 527 -27.15 21.83 23.64
CA LEU A 527 -27.35 21.88 22.19
C LEU A 527 -26.42 20.90 21.47
N ALA A 528 -25.16 20.79 21.92
CA ALA A 528 -24.21 19.83 21.36
C ALA A 528 -24.68 18.37 21.53
N ALA A 529 -25.19 18.01 22.72
CA ALA A 529 -25.70 16.67 23.00
C ALA A 529 -26.99 16.34 22.22
N GLU A 530 -27.88 17.33 22.06
CA GLU A 530 -29.10 17.17 21.24
C GLU A 530 -28.76 17.00 19.75
N LEU A 531 -27.81 17.78 19.23
CA LEU A 531 -27.28 17.62 17.87
C LEU A 531 -26.60 16.26 17.66
N ASP A 532 -25.84 15.77 18.65
CA ASP A 532 -25.26 14.42 18.63
C ASP A 532 -26.33 13.32 18.52
N SER A 533 -27.45 13.50 19.23
CA SER A 533 -28.58 12.57 19.16
C SER A 533 -29.19 12.55 17.76
N CYS A 534 -29.47 13.73 17.18
CA CYS A 534 -29.97 13.84 15.80
C CYS A 534 -29.01 13.20 14.78
N GLN A 535 -27.70 13.42 14.92
CA GLN A 535 -26.69 12.85 14.02
C GLN A 535 -26.64 11.32 14.11
N ARG A 536 -26.77 10.73 15.31
CA ARG A 536 -26.84 9.26 15.47
C ARG A 536 -28.07 8.68 14.79
N SER A 537 -29.25 9.27 15.01
CA SER A 537 -30.48 8.82 14.36
C SER A 537 -30.39 8.91 12.83
N LEU A 538 -29.75 9.95 12.30
CA LEU A 538 -29.46 10.05 10.87
C LEU A 538 -28.52 8.94 10.39
N SER A 539 -27.45 8.66 11.13
CA SER A 539 -26.52 7.56 10.80
C SER A 539 -27.20 6.19 10.80
N ASP A 540 -28.08 5.93 11.78
CA ASP A 540 -28.84 4.69 11.85
C ASP A 540 -29.82 4.56 10.68
N TYR A 541 -30.43 5.68 10.27
CA TYR A 541 -31.28 5.75 9.08
C TYR A 541 -30.49 5.45 7.80
N LEU A 542 -29.33 6.07 7.60
CA LEU A 542 -28.47 5.82 6.44
C LEU A 542 -28.01 4.36 6.39
N ASP A 543 -27.65 3.78 7.53
CA ASP A 543 -27.29 2.37 7.62
C ASP A 543 -28.45 1.45 7.29
N ALA A 544 -29.68 1.77 7.70
CA ALA A 544 -30.86 1.02 7.30
C ALA A 544 -31.07 1.05 5.78
N LYS A 545 -30.88 2.22 5.14
CA LYS A 545 -30.94 2.35 3.67
C LYS A 545 -29.83 1.57 2.96
N ARG A 546 -28.62 1.52 3.53
CA ARG A 546 -27.53 0.68 3.02
C ARG A 546 -27.83 -0.81 3.10
N ILE A 547 -28.54 -1.26 4.14
CA ILE A 547 -28.95 -2.67 4.25
C ILE A 547 -30.00 -3.02 3.18
N MET A 548 -30.92 -2.10 2.88
CA MET A 548 -31.93 -2.28 1.83
C MET A 548 -31.29 -2.38 0.44
N PHE A 549 -30.34 -1.50 0.13
CA PHE A 549 -29.57 -1.56 -1.11
C PHE A 549 -28.05 -1.57 -0.83
N PRO A 550 -27.44 -2.76 -0.72
CA PRO A 550 -26.04 -2.93 -0.30
C PRO A 550 -24.96 -2.26 -1.15
N ARG A 551 -25.26 -1.80 -2.37
CA ARG A 551 -24.28 -1.04 -3.16
C ARG A 551 -24.01 0.35 -2.57
N PHE A 552 -24.91 0.89 -1.72
CA PHE A 552 -24.70 2.17 -1.03
C PHE A 552 -23.60 2.15 0.05
N TYR A 553 -23.05 0.98 0.39
CA TYR A 553 -21.86 0.90 1.24
C TYR A 553 -20.59 1.46 0.57
N PHE A 554 -20.60 1.64 -0.76
CA PHE A 554 -19.43 2.08 -1.54
C PHE A 554 -19.49 3.56 -1.96
N ILE A 555 -20.44 4.33 -1.41
CA ILE A 555 -20.53 5.79 -1.58
C ILE A 555 -20.48 6.48 -0.21
N SER A 556 -20.11 7.76 -0.20
CA SER A 556 -20.05 8.57 1.02
C SER A 556 -21.44 8.90 1.57
N ASP A 557 -21.51 9.30 2.85
CA ASP A 557 -22.77 9.75 3.47
C ASP A 557 -23.37 10.95 2.73
N GLU A 558 -22.55 11.90 2.29
CA GLU A 558 -23.00 13.09 1.54
C GLU A 558 -23.64 12.71 0.20
N GLU A 559 -23.01 11.80 -0.55
CA GLU A 559 -23.54 11.29 -1.82
C GLU A 559 -24.82 10.50 -1.61
N LEU A 560 -24.88 9.65 -0.58
CA LEU A 560 -26.09 8.91 -0.25
C LEU A 560 -27.23 9.86 0.13
N LEU A 561 -26.95 10.92 0.90
CA LEU A 561 -27.93 11.95 1.23
C LEU A 561 -28.40 12.73 -0.01
N SER A 562 -27.52 12.97 -1.00
CA SER A 562 -27.93 13.61 -2.25
C SER A 562 -28.92 12.75 -3.06
N VAL A 563 -28.77 11.43 -3.00
CA VAL A 563 -29.68 10.45 -3.64
C VAL A 563 -30.99 10.34 -2.88
N LEU A 564 -30.94 10.24 -1.55
CA LEU A 564 -32.13 10.09 -0.71
C LEU A 564 -32.91 11.40 -0.56
N GLY A 565 -32.24 12.54 -0.71
CA GLY A 565 -32.80 13.86 -0.51
C GLY A 565 -33.44 14.47 -1.76
N SER A 566 -33.32 13.82 -2.92
CA SER A 566 -33.99 14.17 -4.15
C SER A 566 -34.95 13.06 -4.56
N SER A 567 -36.20 13.40 -4.84
CA SER A 567 -37.19 12.46 -5.38
C SER A 567 -36.98 12.16 -6.88
N GLY A 568 -36.01 12.80 -7.54
CA GLY A 568 -35.73 12.63 -8.96
C GLY A 568 -34.68 11.55 -9.24
N HIS A 569 -34.96 10.66 -10.19
CA HIS A 569 -34.03 9.61 -10.67
C HIS A 569 -32.71 10.16 -11.26
N GLU A 570 -32.67 11.46 -11.60
CA GLU A 570 -31.47 12.13 -12.12
C GLU A 570 -30.33 12.21 -11.08
N ALA A 571 -30.66 12.26 -9.78
CA ALA A 571 -29.66 12.35 -8.72
C ALA A 571 -28.73 11.13 -8.63
N VAL A 572 -29.18 9.97 -9.14
CA VAL A 572 -28.40 8.72 -9.14
C VAL A 572 -27.41 8.66 -10.30
N GLN A 573 -27.70 9.33 -11.42
CA GLN A 573 -26.92 9.22 -12.66
C GLN A 573 -25.43 9.55 -12.48
N PRO A 574 -25.03 10.62 -11.74
CA PRO A 574 -23.60 10.92 -11.51
C PRO A 574 -22.85 9.85 -10.72
N LEU A 575 -23.55 9.01 -9.94
CA LEU A 575 -22.97 8.02 -9.05
C LEU A 575 -22.88 6.62 -9.67
N MET A 576 -23.37 6.43 -10.90
CA MET A 576 -23.49 5.11 -11.53
C MET A 576 -22.15 4.36 -11.65
N LEU A 577 -21.05 5.05 -11.97
CA LEU A 577 -19.71 4.45 -12.04
C LEU A 577 -19.19 3.98 -10.67
N LYS A 578 -19.70 4.57 -9.57
CA LYS A 578 -19.36 4.16 -8.20
C LYS A 578 -20.20 2.97 -7.75
N LEU A 579 -21.46 2.88 -8.19
CA LEU A 579 -22.40 1.82 -7.79
C LEU A 579 -22.26 0.54 -8.64
N PHE A 580 -22.00 0.66 -9.95
CA PHE A 580 -21.92 -0.45 -10.90
C PHE A 580 -20.56 -0.49 -11.61
N ASP A 581 -20.18 -1.64 -12.16
CA ASP A 581 -18.89 -1.78 -12.85
C ASP A 581 -18.94 -1.22 -14.27
N ASN A 582 -18.26 -0.09 -14.47
CA ASN A 582 -18.16 0.58 -15.78
C ASN A 582 -19.53 0.83 -16.46
N CYS A 583 -20.55 1.14 -15.64
CA CYS A 583 -21.82 1.69 -16.11
C CYS A 583 -21.80 3.21 -15.91
N LYS A 584 -21.83 3.96 -17.01
CA LYS A 584 -21.82 5.42 -16.98
C LYS A 584 -23.18 5.99 -16.60
N ARG A 585 -24.26 5.43 -17.17
CA ARG A 585 -25.63 5.92 -16.95
C ARG A 585 -26.69 4.86 -17.20
N LEU A 586 -27.85 5.07 -16.59
CA LEU A 586 -29.08 4.35 -16.90
C LEU A 586 -29.79 5.02 -18.09
N GLN A 587 -30.37 4.22 -18.98
CA GLN A 587 -31.24 4.70 -20.05
C GLN A 587 -32.63 4.94 -19.49
N ILE A 588 -32.94 6.20 -19.15
CA ILE A 588 -34.23 6.60 -18.58
C ILE A 588 -35.00 7.39 -19.63
N ASN A 589 -36.24 7.00 -19.89
CA ASN A 589 -37.13 7.74 -20.78
C ASN A 589 -37.89 8.85 -20.01
N GLY A 590 -38.55 9.77 -20.72
CA GLY A 590 -39.22 10.93 -20.11
C GLY A 590 -40.37 10.59 -19.13
N SER A 591 -40.80 9.33 -19.08
CA SER A 591 -41.76 8.80 -18.10
C SER A 591 -41.11 8.20 -16.86
N GLY A 592 -39.78 8.30 -16.70
CA GLY A 592 -39.07 7.75 -15.54
C GLY A 592 -38.85 6.24 -15.58
N GLN A 593 -39.03 5.59 -16.73
CA GLN A 593 -38.83 4.16 -16.89
C GLN A 593 -37.39 3.89 -17.37
N VAL A 594 -36.70 3.04 -16.63
CA VAL A 594 -35.34 2.56 -16.91
C VAL A 594 -35.41 1.41 -17.90
N SER A 595 -34.98 1.67 -19.14
CA SER A 595 -35.03 0.70 -20.24
C SER A 595 -33.73 -0.07 -20.45
N GLY A 596 -32.63 0.31 -19.81
CA GLY A 596 -31.32 -0.29 -20.06
C GLY A 596 -30.15 0.42 -19.38
N MET A 597 -28.94 -0.05 -19.67
CA MET A 597 -27.69 0.49 -19.12
C MET A 597 -26.71 0.84 -20.24
N GLU A 598 -25.88 1.85 -20.01
CA GLU A 598 -24.82 2.30 -20.93
C GLU A 598 -23.48 2.39 -20.19
N SER A 599 -22.45 1.79 -20.78
CA SER A 599 -21.06 1.82 -20.31
C SER A 599 -20.36 3.14 -20.61
N ASP A 600 -19.19 3.36 -19.99
CA ASP A 600 -18.39 4.57 -20.26
C ASP A 600 -17.86 4.62 -21.70
N GLU A 601 -17.62 3.46 -22.32
CA GLU A 601 -17.26 3.36 -23.73
C GLU A 601 -18.45 3.48 -24.70
N GLY A 602 -19.67 3.65 -24.19
CA GLY A 602 -20.90 3.82 -24.98
C GLY A 602 -21.52 2.54 -25.53
N GLU A 603 -21.07 1.36 -25.06
CA GLU A 603 -21.83 0.12 -25.25
C GLU A 603 -23.08 0.16 -24.38
N SER A 604 -24.23 -0.23 -24.93
CA SER A 604 -25.50 -0.23 -24.20
C SER A 604 -26.34 -1.45 -24.57
N TYR A 605 -27.24 -1.83 -23.66
CA TYR A 605 -28.25 -2.86 -23.92
C TYR A 605 -29.56 -2.50 -23.21
N ALA A 606 -30.65 -3.06 -23.72
CA ALA A 606 -31.97 -2.90 -23.13
C ALA A 606 -32.29 -4.03 -22.16
N PHE A 607 -33.01 -3.72 -21.09
CA PHE A 607 -33.61 -4.72 -20.21
C PHE A 607 -34.75 -5.45 -20.93
N TYR A 608 -34.97 -6.72 -20.58
CA TYR A 608 -36.16 -7.44 -21.04
C TYR A 608 -37.45 -6.89 -20.42
N GLU A 609 -37.37 -6.51 -19.15
CA GLU A 609 -38.43 -5.84 -18.42
C GLU A 609 -37.91 -4.50 -17.92
N ALA A 610 -38.54 -3.41 -18.37
CA ALA A 610 -38.14 -2.06 -18.00
C ALA A 610 -38.69 -1.71 -16.61
N VAL A 611 -37.86 -1.06 -15.79
CA VAL A 611 -38.14 -0.80 -14.37
C VAL A 611 -38.61 0.64 -14.19
N MET A 612 -39.67 0.88 -13.42
CA MET A 612 -40.10 2.24 -13.09
C MET A 612 -39.22 2.82 -11.98
N ALA A 613 -38.58 3.96 -12.22
CA ALA A 613 -37.82 4.69 -11.20
C ALA A 613 -38.71 5.67 -10.42
N GLU A 614 -39.77 5.12 -9.80
CA GLU A 614 -40.71 5.85 -8.95
C GLU A 614 -40.56 5.40 -7.50
N GLY A 615 -40.69 6.34 -6.56
CA GLY A 615 -40.58 6.05 -5.12
C GLY A 615 -39.12 6.06 -4.60
N PRO A 616 -38.86 5.42 -3.45
CA PRO A 616 -37.55 5.45 -2.79
C PRO A 616 -36.43 4.86 -3.66
N ALA A 617 -35.28 5.54 -3.71
CA ALA A 617 -34.14 5.15 -4.54
C ALA A 617 -33.68 3.71 -4.32
N GLU A 618 -33.64 3.26 -3.06
CA GLU A 618 -33.21 1.91 -2.68
C GLU A 618 -34.08 0.80 -3.26
N GLU A 619 -35.39 1.04 -3.46
CA GLU A 619 -36.33 0.02 -3.93
C GLU A 619 -36.19 -0.20 -5.43
N TRP A 620 -36.32 0.86 -6.22
CA TRP A 620 -36.22 0.73 -7.68
C TRP A 620 -34.77 0.43 -8.13
N MET A 621 -33.75 0.87 -7.39
CA MET A 621 -32.35 0.47 -7.69
C MET A 621 -32.10 -1.01 -7.44
N THR A 622 -32.77 -1.61 -6.45
CA THR A 622 -32.74 -3.07 -6.23
C THR A 622 -33.42 -3.78 -7.40
N ALA A 623 -34.57 -3.29 -7.87
CA ALA A 623 -35.23 -3.83 -9.06
C ALA A 623 -34.37 -3.68 -10.34
N VAL A 624 -33.63 -2.57 -10.49
CA VAL A 624 -32.66 -2.37 -11.59
C VAL A 624 -31.52 -3.39 -11.51
N ASP A 625 -30.99 -3.69 -10.32
CA ASP A 625 -29.95 -4.71 -10.11
C ASP A 625 -30.44 -6.12 -10.54
N GLU A 626 -31.67 -6.47 -10.20
CA GLU A 626 -32.30 -7.73 -10.57
C GLU A 626 -32.61 -7.80 -12.07
N ALA A 627 -33.16 -6.71 -12.65
CA ALA A 627 -33.43 -6.61 -14.08
C ALA A 627 -32.15 -6.68 -14.92
N MET A 628 -31.06 -6.07 -14.45
CA MET A 628 -29.72 -6.18 -15.05
C MET A 628 -29.30 -7.65 -15.16
N LYS A 629 -29.27 -8.37 -14.03
CA LYS A 629 -28.83 -9.78 -13.99
C LYS A 629 -29.71 -10.69 -14.83
N THR A 630 -31.03 -10.52 -14.75
CA THR A 630 -32.00 -11.34 -15.50
C THR A 630 -31.89 -11.11 -17.00
N SER A 631 -31.75 -9.84 -17.41
CA SER A 631 -31.57 -9.48 -18.82
C SER A 631 -30.24 -10.01 -19.36
N LEU A 632 -29.14 -9.83 -18.61
CA LEU A 632 -27.82 -10.33 -19.02
C LEU A 632 -27.77 -11.85 -19.10
N HIS A 633 -28.42 -12.57 -18.19
CA HIS A 633 -28.55 -14.03 -18.26
C HIS A 633 -29.23 -14.47 -19.56
N GLY A 634 -30.41 -13.93 -19.88
CA GLY A 634 -31.09 -14.33 -21.11
C GLY A 634 -30.41 -13.81 -22.39
N ILE A 635 -29.73 -12.65 -22.37
CA ILE A 635 -28.90 -12.19 -23.49
C ILE A 635 -27.70 -13.14 -23.68
N ALA A 636 -27.05 -13.56 -22.60
CA ALA A 636 -25.96 -14.54 -22.65
C ALA A 636 -26.45 -15.88 -23.21
N LYS A 637 -27.57 -16.41 -22.72
CA LYS A 637 -28.21 -17.63 -23.22
C LYS A 637 -28.44 -17.56 -24.72
N LYS A 638 -29.09 -16.49 -25.18
CA LYS A 638 -29.37 -16.25 -26.60
C LYS A 638 -28.08 -16.13 -27.40
N GLY A 639 -27.10 -15.36 -26.92
CA GLY A 639 -25.82 -15.13 -27.60
C GLY A 639 -25.02 -16.42 -27.77
N VAL A 640 -24.88 -17.21 -26.71
CA VAL A 640 -24.18 -18.50 -26.69
C VAL A 640 -24.85 -19.50 -27.64
N PHE A 641 -26.19 -19.58 -27.60
CA PHE A 641 -26.96 -20.44 -28.50
C PHE A 641 -26.80 -20.04 -29.98
N MET A 642 -26.93 -18.75 -30.29
CA MET A 642 -26.81 -18.22 -31.65
C MET A 642 -25.42 -18.42 -32.26
N TYR A 643 -24.37 -18.48 -31.45
CA TYR A 643 -23.03 -18.82 -31.94
C TYR A 643 -22.94 -20.27 -32.47
N GLY A 644 -23.67 -21.19 -31.85
CA GLY A 644 -23.73 -22.60 -32.24
C GLY A 644 -24.68 -22.92 -33.40
N CYS A 645 -25.76 -22.15 -33.54
CA CYS A 645 -26.76 -22.37 -34.58
C CYS A 645 -26.41 -21.66 -35.89
N LYS A 646 -26.33 -22.42 -37.00
CA LYS A 646 -26.40 -21.86 -38.37
C LYS A 646 -27.69 -21.02 -38.53
N PRO A 647 -27.76 -20.10 -39.52
CA PRO A 647 -29.00 -19.42 -39.92
C PRO A 647 -29.97 -20.41 -40.61
N ARG A 648 -30.51 -21.36 -39.84
CA ARG A 648 -31.55 -22.33 -40.22
C ARG A 648 -32.70 -22.40 -39.22
N LEU A 649 -32.63 -21.66 -38.12
CA LEU A 649 -33.62 -21.70 -37.04
C LEU A 649 -34.27 -20.34 -36.77
N HIS A 650 -34.15 -19.39 -37.70
CA HIS A 650 -34.91 -18.14 -37.62
C HIS A 650 -36.42 -18.38 -37.82
N ASP A 651 -36.82 -19.43 -38.55
CA ASP A 651 -38.23 -19.67 -38.94
C ASP A 651 -39.04 -20.56 -37.98
N VAL A 652 -38.40 -21.40 -37.15
CA VAL A 652 -39.12 -22.28 -36.22
C VAL A 652 -39.31 -21.61 -34.86
N PHE A 653 -38.30 -20.88 -34.35
CA PHE A 653 -38.41 -20.18 -33.06
C PHE A 653 -39.10 -18.82 -33.13
N ALA A 654 -39.13 -18.16 -34.29
CA ALA A 654 -39.96 -16.96 -34.48
C ALA A 654 -41.47 -17.23 -34.41
N ARG A 655 -41.90 -18.51 -34.44
CA ARG A 655 -43.32 -18.90 -34.34
C ARG A 655 -43.78 -19.23 -32.92
N GLU A 656 -42.89 -19.60 -32.01
CA GLU A 656 -43.27 -19.96 -30.63
C GLU A 656 -42.91 -18.91 -29.58
N PHE A 657 -41.97 -17.99 -29.85
CA PHE A 657 -41.49 -17.05 -28.82
C PHE A 657 -41.52 -15.55 -29.18
N LEU A 658 -42.09 -15.15 -30.33
CA LEU A 658 -42.38 -13.74 -30.66
C LEU A 658 -43.71 -13.62 -31.45
N PRO A 659 -44.62 -12.67 -31.13
CA PRO A 659 -45.82 -12.46 -31.91
C PRO A 659 -45.54 -11.67 -33.21
N LYS A 660 -46.01 -12.23 -34.34
CA LYS A 660 -46.25 -11.62 -35.66
C LYS A 660 -45.04 -11.06 -36.44
N CYS A 661 -44.55 -11.83 -37.41
CA CYS A 661 -44.51 -11.48 -38.85
C CYS A 661 -43.91 -12.64 -39.65
N ALA A 662 -44.51 -12.96 -40.80
CA ALA A 662 -44.29 -14.19 -41.54
C ALA A 662 -43.56 -13.99 -42.88
N SER A 663 -43.03 -15.11 -43.38
CA SER A 663 -42.93 -15.56 -44.78
C SER A 663 -41.65 -15.25 -45.57
N SER A 664 -40.81 -16.27 -45.80
CA SER A 664 -40.72 -16.98 -47.09
C SER A 664 -39.59 -18.03 -47.10
N THR A 665 -39.90 -19.19 -47.69
CA THR A 665 -39.15 -20.45 -47.68
C THR A 665 -37.92 -20.44 -48.60
N ILE A 666 -36.75 -20.91 -48.13
CA ILE A 666 -35.60 -21.26 -49.00
C ILE A 666 -34.99 -22.61 -48.58
N GLU A 667 -34.75 -23.46 -49.57
CA GLU A 667 -34.31 -24.86 -49.47
C GLU A 667 -32.90 -25.06 -48.89
N VAL A 668 -32.73 -26.24 -48.29
CA VAL A 668 -31.67 -26.67 -47.38
C VAL A 668 -30.72 -27.62 -48.10
N ASN A 669 -29.45 -27.23 -48.31
CA ASN A 669 -28.39 -28.15 -48.75
C ASN A 669 -27.43 -28.55 -47.60
N SER A 670 -27.15 -29.84 -47.52
CA SER A 670 -26.40 -30.54 -46.46
C SER A 670 -24.88 -30.48 -46.71
N ARG A 671 -24.16 -29.77 -45.83
CA ARG A 671 -22.72 -29.94 -45.54
C ARG A 671 -22.34 -29.13 -44.29
N LEU A 672 -21.96 -29.83 -43.22
CA LEU A 672 -21.31 -29.29 -42.03
C LEU A 672 -19.85 -28.98 -42.38
N ASN A 673 -19.60 -27.87 -43.09
CA ASN A 673 -18.31 -27.21 -43.06
C ASN A 673 -18.44 -26.01 -42.10
N ILE A 674 -17.59 -26.02 -41.07
CA ILE A 674 -16.91 -24.89 -40.42
C ILE A 674 -17.77 -23.63 -40.25
N LEU A 675 -18.04 -23.23 -38.99
CA LEU A 675 -18.39 -21.85 -38.64
C LEU A 675 -17.37 -20.93 -39.33
N GLY A 676 -17.74 -20.33 -40.47
CA GLY A 676 -16.82 -19.52 -41.26
C GLY A 676 -16.32 -18.36 -40.40
N ALA A 677 -15.03 -18.04 -40.50
CA ALA A 677 -14.42 -16.94 -39.75
C ALA A 677 -15.21 -15.62 -39.91
N ALA A 678 -15.84 -15.41 -41.07
CA ALA A 678 -16.74 -14.28 -41.34
C ALA A 678 -17.97 -14.21 -40.42
N PHE A 679 -18.65 -15.33 -40.16
CA PHE A 679 -19.82 -15.38 -39.27
C PHE A 679 -19.42 -15.06 -37.83
N ARG A 680 -18.31 -15.65 -37.36
CA ARG A 680 -17.78 -15.37 -36.02
C ARG A 680 -17.45 -13.89 -35.86
N ASN A 681 -16.75 -13.30 -36.84
CA ASN A 681 -16.40 -11.88 -36.78
C ASN A 681 -17.65 -10.99 -36.66
N GLN A 682 -18.70 -11.28 -37.44
CA GLN A 682 -19.97 -10.57 -37.38
C GLN A 682 -20.67 -10.74 -36.02
N TRP A 683 -20.76 -11.98 -35.52
CA TRP A 683 -21.36 -12.27 -34.22
C TRP A 683 -20.64 -11.51 -33.08
N VAL A 684 -19.30 -11.47 -33.08
CA VAL A 684 -18.52 -10.75 -32.07
C VAL A 684 -18.84 -9.25 -32.08
N THR A 685 -19.05 -8.66 -33.24
CA THR A 685 -19.37 -7.22 -33.35
C THR A 685 -20.80 -6.90 -32.92
N GLU A 686 -21.75 -7.80 -33.15
CA GLU A 686 -23.17 -7.62 -32.84
C GLU A 686 -23.53 -7.92 -31.38
N GLN A 687 -22.88 -8.92 -30.75
CA GLN A 687 -23.15 -9.28 -29.37
C GLN A 687 -22.56 -8.27 -28.38
N LEU A 688 -23.10 -8.25 -27.16
CA LEU A 688 -22.53 -7.50 -26.03
C LEU A 688 -21.10 -7.99 -25.75
N GLY A 689 -20.16 -7.09 -25.43
CA GLY A 689 -18.75 -7.43 -25.28
C GLY A 689 -18.48 -8.56 -24.29
N MET A 690 -19.12 -8.53 -23.10
CA MET A 690 -19.01 -9.60 -22.10
C MET A 690 -19.58 -10.94 -22.60
N VAL A 691 -20.67 -10.91 -23.38
CA VAL A 691 -21.31 -12.10 -23.95
C VAL A 691 -20.46 -12.71 -25.06
N ALA A 692 -19.84 -11.86 -25.88
CA ALA A 692 -18.89 -12.29 -26.90
C ALA A 692 -17.67 -13.01 -26.29
N CYS A 693 -17.16 -12.51 -25.16
CA CYS A 693 -16.05 -13.12 -24.43
C CYS A 693 -16.44 -14.47 -23.82
N VAL A 694 -17.47 -14.49 -22.96
CA VAL A 694 -17.88 -15.74 -22.28
C VAL A 694 -18.38 -16.80 -23.26
N GLY A 695 -19.11 -16.40 -24.30
CA GLY A 695 -19.56 -17.31 -25.35
C GLY A 695 -18.39 -17.91 -26.13
N SER A 696 -17.36 -17.11 -26.45
CA SER A 696 -16.15 -17.65 -27.08
C SER A 696 -15.43 -18.65 -26.17
N CYS A 697 -15.34 -18.38 -24.86
CA CYS A 697 -14.75 -19.30 -23.88
C CYS A 697 -15.53 -20.62 -23.73
N ILE A 698 -16.87 -20.56 -23.70
CA ILE A 698 -17.73 -21.76 -23.63
C ILE A 698 -17.52 -22.65 -24.86
N TRP A 699 -17.57 -22.05 -26.04
CA TRP A 699 -17.40 -22.79 -27.29
C TRP A 699 -15.98 -23.30 -27.50
N TRP A 700 -14.97 -22.56 -27.02
CA TRP A 700 -13.59 -23.07 -26.98
C TRP A 700 -13.48 -24.29 -26.06
N THR A 701 -14.03 -24.23 -24.85
CA THR A 701 -14.05 -25.34 -23.88
C THR A 701 -14.66 -26.58 -24.52
N TRP A 702 -15.84 -26.43 -25.14
CA TRP A 702 -16.53 -27.53 -25.81
C TRP A 702 -15.73 -28.11 -26.99
N ARG A 703 -15.14 -27.28 -27.88
CA ARG A 703 -14.37 -27.76 -29.03
C ARG A 703 -13.11 -28.53 -28.63
N VAL A 704 -12.42 -28.09 -27.57
CA VAL A 704 -11.22 -28.78 -27.08
C VAL A 704 -11.60 -30.11 -26.43
N GLU A 705 -12.68 -30.17 -25.66
CA GLU A 705 -13.17 -31.43 -25.08
C GLU A 705 -13.70 -32.41 -26.14
N ASP A 706 -14.40 -31.93 -27.18
CA ASP A 706 -14.78 -32.74 -28.35
C ASP A 706 -13.54 -33.28 -29.07
N ALA A 707 -12.48 -32.48 -29.21
CA ALA A 707 -11.21 -32.95 -29.77
C ALA A 707 -10.58 -34.06 -28.91
N PHE A 708 -10.60 -33.95 -27.57
CA PHE A 708 -10.16 -35.03 -26.67
C PHE A 708 -11.02 -36.29 -26.83
N GLU A 709 -12.35 -36.15 -26.94
CA GLU A 709 -13.26 -37.29 -27.13
C GLU A 709 -13.03 -37.98 -28.48
N ARG A 710 -12.86 -37.22 -29.57
CA ARG A 710 -12.51 -37.73 -30.91
C ARG A 710 -11.17 -38.45 -30.91
N MET A 711 -10.16 -37.94 -30.20
CA MET A 711 -8.89 -38.64 -30.02
C MET A 711 -9.07 -39.96 -29.26
N GLY A 712 -9.92 -39.97 -28.22
CA GLY A 712 -10.30 -41.19 -27.49
C GLY A 712 -10.99 -42.22 -28.39
N LYS A 713 -11.76 -41.76 -29.39
CA LYS A 713 -12.38 -42.59 -30.45
C LYS A 713 -11.43 -43.00 -31.59
N GLY A 714 -10.16 -42.57 -31.56
CA GLY A 714 -9.10 -43.00 -32.49
C GLY A 714 -8.64 -41.95 -33.50
N ASP A 715 -9.21 -40.74 -33.52
CA ASP A 715 -8.79 -39.64 -34.42
C ASP A 715 -7.57 -38.90 -33.87
N LYS A 716 -6.36 -39.38 -34.18
CA LYS A 716 -5.09 -38.81 -33.68
C LYS A 716 -4.79 -37.38 -34.15
N ASN A 717 -5.54 -36.84 -35.12
CA ASN A 717 -5.29 -35.50 -35.66
C ASN A 717 -6.27 -34.45 -35.13
N ALA A 718 -7.32 -34.82 -34.40
CA ALA A 718 -8.37 -33.91 -33.95
C ALA A 718 -7.83 -32.63 -33.27
N LEU A 719 -6.87 -32.76 -32.35
CA LEU A 719 -6.30 -31.61 -31.64
C LEU A 719 -5.42 -30.73 -32.55
N ARG A 720 -4.76 -31.30 -33.56
CA ARG A 720 -4.00 -30.53 -34.57
C ARG A 720 -4.92 -29.77 -35.51
N GLU A 721 -6.06 -30.35 -35.86
CA GLU A 721 -7.11 -29.70 -36.65
C GLU A 721 -7.69 -28.50 -35.88
N GLU A 722 -8.00 -28.67 -34.59
CA GLU A 722 -8.50 -27.57 -33.75
C GLU A 722 -7.45 -26.45 -33.62
N ALA A 723 -6.17 -26.77 -33.44
CA ALA A 723 -5.10 -25.78 -33.43
C ALA A 723 -5.04 -24.98 -34.76
N ALA A 724 -5.26 -25.64 -35.91
CA ALA A 724 -5.29 -24.97 -37.21
C ALA A 724 -6.51 -24.04 -37.35
N VAL A 725 -7.67 -24.46 -36.85
CA VAL A 725 -8.90 -23.64 -36.82
C VAL A 725 -8.67 -22.38 -35.98
N GLN A 726 -8.06 -22.51 -34.81
CA GLN A 726 -7.77 -21.38 -33.92
C GLN A 726 -6.76 -20.39 -34.53
N ARG A 727 -5.73 -20.89 -35.22
CA ARG A 727 -4.82 -20.00 -36.00
C ARG A 727 -5.58 -19.19 -37.04
N GLN A 728 -6.48 -19.83 -37.78
CA GLN A 728 -7.28 -19.15 -38.79
C GLN A 728 -8.22 -18.09 -38.15
N GLN A 729 -8.83 -18.42 -37.01
CA GLN A 729 -9.70 -17.51 -36.26
C GLN A 729 -8.93 -16.27 -35.77
N VAL A 730 -7.76 -16.44 -35.16
CA VAL A 730 -6.89 -15.32 -34.73
C VAL A 730 -6.46 -14.46 -35.92
N SER A 731 -6.00 -15.09 -37.02
CA SER A 731 -5.61 -14.36 -38.24
C SER A 731 -6.75 -13.51 -38.79
N SER A 732 -7.95 -14.06 -38.83
CA SER A 732 -9.16 -13.37 -39.27
C SER A 732 -9.50 -12.16 -38.39
N LEU A 733 -9.39 -12.27 -37.05
CA LEU A 733 -9.64 -11.14 -36.15
C LEU A 733 -8.59 -10.02 -36.34
N ILE A 734 -7.33 -10.37 -36.56
CA ILE A 734 -6.27 -9.39 -36.84
C ILE A 734 -6.57 -8.62 -38.13
N GLU A 735 -7.07 -9.30 -39.18
CA GLU A 735 -7.50 -8.64 -40.41
C GLU A 735 -8.68 -7.69 -40.19
N VAL A 736 -9.60 -8.02 -39.27
CA VAL A 736 -10.72 -7.15 -38.89
C VAL A 736 -10.22 -5.89 -38.18
N VAL A 737 -9.27 -6.00 -37.24
CA VAL A 737 -8.69 -4.83 -36.53
C VAL A 737 -8.04 -3.81 -37.46
N ARG A 738 -7.45 -4.30 -38.57
CA ARG A 738 -6.80 -3.46 -39.58
C ARG A 738 -7.78 -2.67 -40.44
N LYS A 739 -9.05 -3.06 -40.48
CA LYS A 739 -10.10 -2.32 -41.17
C LYS A 739 -10.59 -1.15 -40.30
N PRO A 740 -11.20 -0.12 -40.90
CA PRO A 740 -11.94 0.89 -40.14
C PRO A 740 -13.05 0.19 -39.33
N LEU A 741 -12.99 0.35 -38.01
CA LEU A 741 -13.96 -0.21 -37.07
C LEU A 741 -14.42 0.91 -36.15
N GLU A 742 -15.70 0.87 -35.78
CA GLU A 742 -16.23 1.68 -34.68
C GLU A 742 -15.45 1.39 -33.39
N TYR A 743 -15.29 2.40 -32.55
CA TYR A 743 -14.54 2.31 -31.29
C TYR A 743 -14.96 1.11 -30.43
N LYS A 744 -16.27 0.88 -30.29
CA LYS A 744 -16.85 -0.23 -29.51
C LYS A 744 -16.51 -1.59 -30.09
N ALA A 745 -16.73 -1.77 -31.40
CA ALA A 745 -16.39 -2.99 -32.11
C ALA A 745 -14.90 -3.31 -32.00
N ARG A 746 -14.03 -2.30 -32.13
CA ARG A 746 -12.59 -2.46 -31.96
C ARG A 746 -12.21 -2.94 -30.56
N LYS A 747 -12.78 -2.33 -29.51
CA LYS A 747 -12.52 -2.76 -28.12
C LYS A 747 -12.92 -4.22 -27.88
N LYS A 748 -14.07 -4.65 -28.42
CA LYS A 748 -14.51 -6.06 -28.37
C LYS A 748 -13.51 -6.99 -29.05
N VAL A 749 -13.14 -6.67 -30.30
CA VAL A 749 -12.21 -7.49 -31.08
C VAL A 749 -10.82 -7.54 -30.43
N ASN A 750 -10.28 -6.40 -29.97
CA ASN A 750 -8.99 -6.35 -29.28
C ASN A 750 -8.99 -7.23 -28.03
N THR A 751 -10.08 -7.19 -27.26
CA THR A 751 -10.26 -8.01 -26.05
C THR A 751 -10.32 -9.50 -26.41
N LEU A 752 -11.07 -9.85 -27.45
CA LEU A 752 -11.19 -11.23 -27.90
C LEU A 752 -9.87 -11.78 -28.47
N ILE A 753 -9.07 -10.96 -29.16
CA ILE A 753 -7.74 -11.34 -29.64
C ILE A 753 -6.85 -11.79 -28.47
N ILE A 754 -6.90 -11.09 -27.34
CA ILE A 754 -6.10 -11.47 -26.15
C ILE A 754 -6.50 -12.88 -25.67
N LEU A 755 -7.81 -13.15 -25.55
CA LEU A 755 -8.33 -14.45 -25.12
C LEU A 755 -8.02 -15.56 -26.14
N ASP A 756 -8.22 -15.29 -27.43
CA ASP A 756 -8.01 -16.27 -28.50
C ASP A 756 -6.53 -16.63 -28.71
N VAL A 757 -5.63 -15.66 -28.57
CA VAL A 757 -4.19 -15.92 -28.66
C VAL A 757 -3.76 -16.85 -27.52
N HIS A 758 -4.25 -16.60 -26.30
CA HIS A 758 -3.99 -17.49 -25.16
C HIS A 758 -4.58 -18.89 -25.40
N ALA A 759 -5.84 -18.99 -25.83
CA ALA A 759 -6.52 -20.24 -26.17
C ALA A 759 -5.75 -21.05 -27.23
N ARG A 760 -5.31 -20.40 -28.31
CA ARG A 760 -4.46 -21.00 -29.36
C ARG A 760 -3.16 -21.54 -28.79
N ASP A 761 -2.45 -20.73 -28.01
CA ASP A 761 -1.14 -21.10 -27.47
C ASP A 761 -1.24 -22.29 -26.50
N LEU A 762 -2.36 -22.41 -25.76
CA LEU A 762 -2.66 -23.57 -24.93
C LEU A 762 -2.88 -24.84 -25.77
N VAL A 763 -3.71 -24.78 -26.81
CA VAL A 763 -3.98 -25.96 -27.66
C VAL A 763 -2.72 -26.39 -28.41
N GLU A 764 -1.92 -25.45 -28.91
CA GLU A 764 -0.62 -25.77 -29.52
C GLU A 764 0.33 -26.44 -28.52
N ARG A 765 0.33 -25.99 -27.26
CA ARG A 765 1.10 -26.62 -26.19
C ARG A 765 0.58 -28.02 -25.87
N PHE A 766 -0.74 -28.25 -25.87
CA PHE A 766 -1.31 -29.59 -25.67
C PHE A 766 -0.89 -30.56 -26.78
N VAL A 767 -0.85 -30.10 -28.04
CA VAL A 767 -0.31 -30.89 -29.17
C VAL A 767 1.17 -31.20 -28.97
N GLN A 768 1.98 -30.22 -28.55
CA GLN A 768 3.42 -30.41 -28.33
C GLN A 768 3.72 -31.35 -27.15
N ASN A 769 2.94 -31.23 -26.07
CA ASN A 769 3.10 -32.00 -24.84
C ASN A 769 2.35 -33.35 -24.87
N ALA A 770 1.72 -33.71 -25.99
CA ALA A 770 0.99 -34.97 -26.14
C ALA A 770 -0.11 -35.14 -25.06
N VAL A 771 -0.86 -34.07 -24.78
CA VAL A 771 -2.02 -34.11 -23.87
C VAL A 771 -3.21 -34.68 -24.63
N TYR A 772 -3.73 -35.83 -24.19
CA TYR A 772 -4.75 -36.58 -24.93
C TYR A 772 -6.11 -36.74 -24.23
N SER A 773 -6.23 -36.33 -22.97
CA SER A 773 -7.47 -36.48 -22.18
C SER A 773 -7.83 -35.18 -21.47
N ALA A 774 -9.13 -34.98 -21.28
CA ALA A 774 -9.69 -33.93 -20.45
C ALA A 774 -9.35 -34.10 -18.95
N ASP A 775 -8.96 -35.31 -18.51
CA ASP A 775 -8.52 -35.57 -17.14
C ASP A 775 -7.05 -35.13 -16.88
N SER A 776 -6.37 -34.61 -17.91
CA SER A 776 -5.01 -34.11 -17.75
C SER A 776 -5.01 -32.83 -16.91
N PHE A 777 -4.07 -32.74 -15.96
CA PHE A 777 -3.85 -31.54 -15.18
C PHE A 777 -3.59 -30.29 -16.06
N ASP A 778 -2.93 -30.45 -17.21
CA ASP A 778 -2.71 -29.35 -18.16
C ASP A 778 -4.04 -28.71 -18.63
N TRP A 779 -5.11 -29.50 -18.80
CA TRP A 779 -6.45 -29.01 -19.13
C TRP A 779 -7.20 -28.56 -17.87
N GLU A 780 -7.20 -29.36 -16.80
CA GLU A 780 -7.94 -29.05 -15.58
C GLU A 780 -7.46 -27.77 -14.89
N SER A 781 -6.19 -27.42 -15.05
CA SER A 781 -5.60 -26.18 -14.51
C SER A 781 -6.10 -24.91 -15.19
N GLN A 782 -6.76 -25.00 -16.35
CA GLN A 782 -7.31 -23.83 -17.07
C GLN A 782 -8.70 -23.45 -16.54
N LEU A 783 -9.08 -22.16 -16.68
CA LEU A 783 -10.48 -21.77 -16.49
C LEU A 783 -11.31 -22.30 -17.65
N ARG A 784 -12.30 -23.13 -17.33
CA ARG A 784 -13.21 -23.75 -18.29
C ARG A 784 -14.62 -23.26 -18.04
N PHE A 785 -15.34 -22.95 -19.11
CA PHE A 785 -16.67 -22.35 -19.04
C PHE A 785 -17.68 -23.28 -19.68
N TYR A 786 -18.76 -23.57 -18.96
CA TYR A 786 -19.81 -24.47 -19.40
C TYR A 786 -21.16 -23.77 -19.30
N TRP A 787 -22.02 -23.98 -20.29
CA TRP A 787 -23.45 -23.77 -20.11
C TRP A 787 -24.04 -25.07 -19.55
N ASP A 788 -24.35 -25.10 -18.25
CA ASP A 788 -24.97 -26.26 -17.62
C ASP A 788 -26.47 -26.27 -17.93
N ILE A 789 -26.90 -27.22 -18.76
CA ILE A 789 -28.29 -27.36 -19.19
C ILE A 789 -29.23 -27.67 -18.01
N SER A 790 -28.74 -28.37 -16.97
CA SER A 790 -29.56 -28.75 -15.82
C SER A 790 -29.87 -27.57 -14.90
N MET A 791 -28.93 -26.64 -14.77
CA MET A 791 -29.11 -25.39 -14.02
C MET A 791 -29.65 -24.26 -14.90
N ASP A 792 -29.57 -24.42 -16.22
CA ASP A 792 -29.77 -23.36 -17.22
C ASP A 792 -28.92 -22.12 -16.95
N ASP A 793 -27.65 -22.33 -16.58
CA ASP A 793 -26.75 -21.27 -16.12
C ASP A 793 -25.29 -21.57 -16.49
N ILE A 794 -24.43 -20.55 -16.45
CA ILE A 794 -23.00 -20.67 -16.73
C ILE A 794 -22.27 -21.14 -15.47
N GLU A 795 -21.62 -22.30 -15.58
CA GLU A 795 -20.72 -22.83 -14.56
C GLU A 795 -19.27 -22.73 -15.04
N ILE A 796 -18.42 -22.15 -14.19
CA ILE A 796 -16.99 -22.02 -14.40
C ILE A 796 -16.28 -23.06 -13.55
N ARG A 797 -15.35 -23.82 -14.14
CA ARG A 797 -14.56 -24.84 -13.45
C ARG A 797 -13.07 -24.58 -13.62
N GLN A 798 -12.32 -24.70 -12.52
CA GLN A 798 -10.86 -24.73 -12.55
C GLN A 798 -10.37 -25.65 -11.43
N CYS A 799 -9.52 -26.63 -11.78
CA CYS A 799 -9.14 -27.72 -10.91
C CYS A 799 -10.40 -28.35 -10.27
N THR A 800 -10.48 -28.38 -8.94
CA THR A 800 -11.63 -28.87 -8.19
C THR A 800 -12.69 -27.80 -7.89
N GLY A 801 -12.39 -26.52 -8.17
CA GLY A 801 -13.26 -25.39 -7.90
C GLY A 801 -14.39 -25.24 -8.92
N LYS A 802 -15.58 -24.90 -8.43
CA LYS A 802 -16.76 -24.58 -9.24
C LYS A 802 -17.29 -23.20 -8.84
N PHE A 803 -17.51 -22.34 -9.82
CA PHE A 803 -17.96 -20.97 -9.63
C PHE A 803 -19.14 -20.67 -10.55
N ARG A 804 -20.07 -19.84 -10.09
CA ARG A 804 -21.17 -19.33 -10.92
C ARG A 804 -20.77 -18.01 -11.57
N TYR A 805 -21.29 -17.78 -12.77
CA TYR A 805 -21.15 -16.48 -13.43
C TYR A 805 -22.04 -15.43 -12.74
N GLY A 806 -21.49 -14.27 -12.40
CA GLY A 806 -22.16 -13.27 -11.55
C GLY A 806 -23.13 -12.33 -12.27
N TYR A 807 -23.09 -12.29 -13.61
CA TYR A 807 -23.90 -11.39 -14.46
C TYR A 807 -23.86 -9.91 -14.04
N GLU A 808 -22.75 -9.44 -13.47
CA GLU A 808 -22.50 -8.01 -13.33
C GLU A 808 -22.21 -7.39 -14.71
N TYR A 809 -22.88 -6.29 -15.06
CA TYR A 809 -22.53 -5.55 -16.27
C TYR A 809 -21.14 -4.91 -16.10
N GLN A 810 -20.26 -5.09 -17.08
CA GLN A 810 -18.85 -4.64 -17.02
C GLN A 810 -18.45 -3.67 -18.14
N GLY A 811 -19.38 -3.36 -19.05
CA GLY A 811 -19.08 -2.59 -20.26
C GLY A 811 -17.92 -3.17 -21.09
N LEU A 812 -17.15 -2.30 -21.76
CA LEU A 812 -16.02 -2.70 -22.61
C LEU A 812 -14.67 -2.60 -21.88
N ASN A 813 -14.63 -3.13 -20.67
CA ASN A 813 -13.44 -3.25 -19.84
C ASN A 813 -12.53 -4.38 -20.36
N GLY A 814 -11.69 -4.12 -21.35
CA GLY A 814 -10.81 -5.13 -21.97
C GLY A 814 -9.96 -5.95 -20.99
N HIS A 815 -9.52 -7.15 -21.40
CA HIS A 815 -8.82 -8.12 -20.55
C HIS A 815 -7.32 -7.83 -20.37
N LEU A 816 -6.75 -8.29 -19.25
CA LEU A 816 -5.31 -8.33 -19.04
C LEU A 816 -4.68 -9.41 -19.95
N VAL A 817 -3.46 -9.17 -20.44
CA VAL A 817 -2.75 -10.21 -21.19
C VAL A 817 -2.41 -11.38 -20.27
N ILE A 818 -2.90 -12.56 -20.64
CA ILE A 818 -2.73 -13.79 -19.87
C ILE A 818 -1.33 -14.36 -20.13
N THR A 819 -0.54 -14.48 -19.07
CA THR A 819 0.81 -15.05 -19.05
C THR A 819 0.86 -16.29 -18.14
N PRO A 820 1.88 -17.15 -18.25
CA PRO A 820 2.04 -18.28 -17.33
C PRO A 820 2.11 -17.88 -15.85
N LEU A 821 2.56 -16.65 -15.55
CA LEU A 821 2.58 -16.12 -14.19
C LEU A 821 1.17 -15.79 -13.70
N THR A 822 0.35 -15.13 -14.53
CA THR A 822 -1.03 -14.79 -14.18
C THR A 822 -1.89 -16.06 -14.08
N ASP A 823 -1.69 -17.06 -14.94
CA ASP A 823 -2.39 -18.35 -14.85
C ASP A 823 -2.15 -19.03 -13.51
N ARG A 824 -0.89 -19.09 -13.08
CA ARG A 824 -0.53 -19.68 -11.79
C ARG A 824 -1.14 -18.90 -10.63
N CYS A 825 -1.16 -17.56 -10.72
CA CYS A 825 -1.81 -16.72 -9.73
C CYS A 825 -3.31 -17.01 -9.68
N ILE A 826 -3.99 -16.99 -10.82
CA ILE A 826 -5.43 -17.28 -10.95
C ILE A 826 -5.76 -18.64 -10.36
N MET A 827 -5.03 -19.70 -10.72
CA MET A 827 -5.20 -21.04 -10.17
C MET A 827 -5.04 -21.07 -8.64
N THR A 828 -4.09 -20.29 -8.10
CA THR A 828 -3.90 -20.18 -6.64
C THR A 828 -5.08 -19.47 -5.97
N LEU A 829 -5.60 -18.42 -6.60
CA LEU A 829 -6.74 -17.65 -6.10
C LEU A 829 -8.05 -18.44 -6.13
N THR A 830 -8.35 -19.13 -7.23
CA THR A 830 -9.55 -19.98 -7.33
C THR A 830 -9.46 -21.18 -6.38
N THR A 831 -8.28 -21.77 -6.22
CA THR A 831 -8.05 -22.79 -5.19
C THR A 831 -8.31 -22.23 -3.79
N ALA A 832 -7.83 -21.01 -3.49
CA ALA A 832 -8.09 -20.36 -2.20
C ALA A 832 -9.60 -20.16 -1.94
N LEU A 833 -10.34 -19.66 -2.94
CA LEU A 833 -11.79 -19.49 -2.86
C LEU A 833 -12.52 -20.82 -2.63
N THR A 834 -12.06 -21.90 -3.27
CA THR A 834 -12.63 -23.25 -3.07
C THR A 834 -12.50 -23.72 -1.62
N PHE A 835 -11.42 -23.33 -0.93
CA PHE A 835 -11.21 -23.60 0.49
C PHE A 835 -11.76 -22.49 1.41
N CYS A 836 -12.58 -21.56 0.90
CA CYS A 836 -13.12 -20.42 1.64
C CYS A 836 -12.04 -19.53 2.28
N LEU A 837 -10.86 -19.46 1.68
CA LEU A 837 -9.75 -18.61 2.10
C LEU A 837 -9.66 -17.35 1.22
N GLY A 838 -9.00 -16.31 1.74
CA GLY A 838 -8.64 -15.16 0.93
C GLY A 838 -7.39 -15.43 0.07
N GLY A 839 -7.13 -14.56 -0.90
CA GLY A 839 -5.88 -14.60 -1.69
C GLY A 839 -4.93 -13.46 -1.32
N ALA A 840 -3.63 -13.74 -1.25
CA ALA A 840 -2.59 -12.74 -0.98
C ALA A 840 -1.51 -12.68 -2.07
N PRO A 841 -1.79 -12.07 -3.25
CA PRO A 841 -0.75 -11.78 -4.24
C PRO A 841 0.33 -10.85 -3.68
N ALA A 842 1.59 -11.29 -3.72
CA ALA A 842 2.74 -10.55 -3.19
C ALA A 842 3.91 -10.52 -4.18
N GLY A 843 4.57 -9.38 -4.29
CA GLY A 843 5.70 -9.21 -5.21
C GLY A 843 6.07 -7.75 -5.46
N PRO A 844 7.12 -7.47 -6.26
CA PRO A 844 7.57 -6.11 -6.57
C PRO A 844 6.48 -5.22 -7.17
N ALA A 845 6.64 -3.91 -7.09
CA ALA A 845 5.73 -2.96 -7.72
C ALA A 845 5.68 -3.18 -9.25
N GLY A 846 4.51 -3.00 -9.87
CA GLY A 846 4.36 -3.10 -11.33
C GLY A 846 4.27 -4.52 -11.90
N THR A 847 4.11 -5.55 -11.06
CA THR A 847 3.95 -6.96 -11.50
C THR A 847 2.51 -7.38 -11.79
N GLY A 848 1.53 -6.47 -11.75
CA GLY A 848 0.14 -6.76 -12.13
C GLY A 848 -0.69 -7.49 -11.05
N LYS A 849 -0.35 -7.34 -9.76
CA LYS A 849 -1.02 -8.03 -8.64
C LYS A 849 -2.52 -7.71 -8.56
N THR A 850 -2.85 -6.43 -8.44
CA THR A 850 -4.22 -5.93 -8.32
C THR A 850 -4.98 -6.19 -9.61
N GLU A 851 -4.34 -5.97 -10.75
CA GLU A 851 -4.90 -6.18 -12.08
C GLU A 851 -5.25 -7.64 -12.35
N THR A 852 -4.46 -8.60 -11.86
CA THR A 852 -4.76 -10.04 -11.99
C THR A 852 -6.01 -10.42 -11.20
N VAL A 853 -6.19 -9.88 -9.97
CA VAL A 853 -7.41 -10.11 -9.17
C VAL A 853 -8.63 -9.50 -9.86
N LYS A 854 -8.51 -8.27 -10.37
CA LYS A 854 -9.60 -7.61 -11.11
C LYS A 854 -9.97 -8.37 -12.37
N ASP A 855 -9.00 -8.88 -13.12
CA ASP A 855 -9.24 -9.60 -14.37
C ASP A 855 -9.87 -10.98 -14.13
N LEU A 856 -9.51 -11.65 -13.03
CA LEU A 856 -10.19 -12.86 -12.58
C LEU A 856 -11.65 -12.57 -12.20
N ALA A 857 -11.90 -11.55 -11.37
CA ALA A 857 -13.27 -11.15 -11.01
C ALA A 857 -14.10 -10.82 -12.24
N LYS A 858 -13.48 -10.15 -13.22
CA LYS A 858 -14.09 -9.86 -14.52
C LYS A 858 -14.52 -11.12 -15.25
N SER A 859 -13.62 -12.10 -15.35
CA SER A 859 -13.90 -13.40 -15.98
C SER A 859 -15.05 -14.16 -15.33
N LEU A 860 -15.28 -13.95 -14.02
CA LEU A 860 -16.42 -14.53 -13.28
C LEU A 860 -17.70 -13.67 -13.34
N ALA A 861 -17.68 -12.53 -14.04
CA ALA A 861 -18.76 -11.53 -14.01
C ALA A 861 -19.12 -11.00 -12.61
N THR A 862 -18.10 -10.78 -11.76
CA THR A 862 -18.25 -10.25 -10.40
C THR A 862 -17.53 -8.92 -10.25
N ARG A 863 -18.16 -7.94 -9.59
CA ARG A 863 -17.52 -6.65 -9.30
C ARG A 863 -16.39 -6.81 -8.29
N CYS A 864 -15.23 -6.23 -8.59
CA CYS A 864 -14.09 -6.14 -7.69
C CYS A 864 -13.90 -4.71 -7.20
N VAL A 865 -14.24 -4.46 -5.94
CA VAL A 865 -14.02 -3.18 -5.26
C VAL A 865 -12.56 -3.12 -4.81
N VAL A 866 -11.80 -2.19 -5.38
CA VAL A 866 -10.39 -1.98 -5.02
C VAL A 866 -10.29 -0.82 -4.04
N GLN A 867 -9.77 -1.10 -2.85
CA GLN A 867 -9.52 -0.08 -1.83
C GLN A 867 -8.03 0.06 -1.59
N ASN A 868 -7.50 1.29 -1.70
CA ASN A 868 -6.13 1.57 -1.30
C ASN A 868 -6.06 1.74 0.22
N CYS A 869 -5.16 1.00 0.87
CA CYS A 869 -5.00 1.03 2.31
C CYS A 869 -3.91 2.03 2.73
N GLY A 870 -4.29 2.98 3.59
CA GLY A 870 -3.39 3.95 4.21
C GLY A 870 -3.36 3.82 5.73
N GLU A 871 -2.45 4.56 6.37
CA GLU A 871 -2.27 4.55 7.83
C GLU A 871 -3.52 5.03 8.60
N GLY A 872 -4.34 5.90 7.98
CA GLY A 872 -5.57 6.43 8.57
C GLY A 872 -6.81 5.53 8.45
N LEU A 873 -6.69 4.30 7.92
CA LEU A 873 -7.83 3.41 7.72
C LEU A 873 -8.19 2.66 9.03
N ASP A 874 -9.41 2.88 9.53
CA ASP A 874 -9.91 2.30 10.78
C ASP A 874 -10.68 0.97 10.59
N TYR A 875 -10.79 0.17 11.66
CA TYR A 875 -11.49 -1.12 11.66
C TYR A 875 -12.99 -0.99 11.39
N LYS A 876 -13.61 0.17 11.71
CA LYS A 876 -15.01 0.45 11.41
C LYS A 876 -15.25 0.70 9.92
N ALA A 877 -14.36 1.46 9.28
CA ALA A 877 -14.40 1.69 7.84
C ALA A 877 -14.24 0.35 7.09
N MET A 878 -13.28 -0.47 7.51
CA MET A 878 -13.11 -1.83 6.98
C MET A 878 -14.34 -2.70 7.20
N GLY A 879 -14.92 -2.69 8.40
CA GLY A 879 -16.14 -3.45 8.69
C GLY A 879 -17.34 -3.00 7.86
N THR A 880 -17.44 -1.71 7.55
CA THR A 880 -18.48 -1.13 6.68
C THR A 880 -18.31 -1.60 5.23
N ILE A 881 -17.07 -1.57 4.70
CA ILE A 881 -16.74 -2.12 3.38
C ILE A 881 -17.06 -3.62 3.33
N PHE A 882 -16.64 -4.38 4.34
CA PHE A 882 -16.97 -5.80 4.41
C PHE A 882 -18.48 -6.01 4.42
N SER A 883 -19.24 -5.25 5.20
CA SER A 883 -20.70 -5.35 5.26
C SER A 883 -21.36 -5.17 3.90
N GLY A 884 -20.84 -4.25 3.07
CA GLY A 884 -21.23 -4.12 1.66
C GLY A 884 -20.84 -5.32 0.81
N LEU A 885 -19.59 -5.78 0.91
CA LEU A 885 -19.08 -6.94 0.15
C LEU A 885 -19.86 -8.22 0.44
N VAL A 886 -20.21 -8.50 1.70
CA VAL A 886 -20.88 -9.75 2.05
C VAL A 886 -22.34 -9.80 1.63
N GLN A 887 -23.03 -8.65 1.66
CA GLN A 887 -24.43 -8.55 1.24
C GLN A 887 -24.59 -8.52 -0.28
N THR A 888 -23.60 -7.96 -1.01
CA THR A 888 -23.58 -7.94 -2.47
C THR A 888 -22.99 -9.21 -3.09
N GLY A 889 -22.10 -9.90 -2.38
CA GLY A 889 -21.31 -11.01 -2.93
C GLY A 889 -20.15 -10.55 -3.82
N PHE A 890 -19.75 -9.27 -3.72
CA PHE A 890 -18.62 -8.71 -4.46
C PHE A 890 -17.27 -9.13 -3.91
N TRP A 891 -16.23 -8.86 -4.69
CA TRP A 891 -14.85 -9.09 -4.29
C TRP A 891 -14.22 -7.82 -3.76
N GLY A 892 -13.52 -7.90 -2.64
CA GLY A 892 -12.69 -6.81 -2.11
C GLY A 892 -11.22 -7.06 -2.40
N CYS A 893 -10.55 -6.13 -3.08
CA CYS A 893 -9.10 -6.14 -3.27
C CYS A 893 -8.48 -4.97 -2.52
N PHE A 894 -7.78 -5.26 -1.44
CA PHE A 894 -7.17 -4.27 -0.55
C PHE A 894 -5.70 -4.09 -0.94
N ASP A 895 -5.42 -2.99 -1.64
CA ASP A 895 -4.09 -2.65 -2.15
C ASP A 895 -3.23 -2.02 -1.05
N GLU A 896 -1.95 -2.35 -1.04
CA GLU A 896 -0.99 -1.92 0.00
C GLU A 896 -1.47 -2.22 1.43
N PHE A 897 -2.12 -3.37 1.63
CA PHE A 897 -2.76 -3.76 2.90
C PHE A 897 -1.82 -3.72 4.12
N ASN A 898 -0.51 -3.84 3.89
CA ASN A 898 0.53 -3.75 4.90
C ASN A 898 0.92 -2.32 5.31
N ARG A 899 0.16 -1.30 4.89
CA ARG A 899 0.24 0.08 5.42
C ARG A 899 -0.72 0.35 6.57
N ILE A 900 -1.64 -0.58 6.84
CA ILE A 900 -2.55 -0.46 7.98
C ILE A 900 -1.78 -0.71 9.28
N ASN A 901 -2.12 0.05 10.33
CA ASN A 901 -1.56 -0.15 11.66
C ASN A 901 -1.81 -1.60 12.15
N PRO A 902 -0.79 -2.31 12.67
CA PRO A 902 -0.93 -3.65 13.23
C PRO A 902 -2.08 -3.82 14.25
N GLU A 903 -2.40 -2.79 15.04
CA GLU A 903 -3.51 -2.82 16.00
C GLU A 903 -4.87 -2.99 15.30
N VAL A 904 -5.07 -2.25 14.20
CA VAL A 904 -6.29 -2.32 13.39
C VAL A 904 -6.38 -3.66 12.65
N LEU A 905 -5.24 -4.15 12.13
CA LEU A 905 -5.16 -5.44 11.43
C LEU A 905 -5.62 -6.61 12.32
N SER A 906 -5.37 -6.54 13.63
CA SER A 906 -5.80 -7.56 14.58
C SER A 906 -7.33 -7.65 14.67
N VAL A 907 -8.03 -6.52 14.71
CA VAL A 907 -9.51 -6.50 14.71
C VAL A 907 -10.09 -6.92 13.36
N VAL A 908 -9.48 -6.46 12.26
CA VAL A 908 -9.85 -6.85 10.89
C VAL A 908 -9.73 -8.36 10.69
N SER A 909 -8.72 -9.01 11.30
CA SER A 909 -8.56 -10.47 11.23
C SER A 909 -9.78 -11.22 11.79
N ALA A 910 -10.39 -10.72 12.87
CA ALA A 910 -11.59 -11.32 13.45
C ALA A 910 -12.81 -11.17 12.52
N GLN A 911 -12.95 -10.01 11.87
CA GLN A 911 -14.02 -9.76 10.90
C GLN A 911 -13.90 -10.69 9.68
N ILE A 912 -12.70 -10.84 9.12
CA ILE A 912 -12.44 -11.75 7.99
C ILE A 912 -12.72 -13.20 8.40
N LYS A 913 -12.28 -13.61 9.59
CA LYS A 913 -12.52 -14.96 10.10
C LYS A 913 -14.01 -15.25 10.29
N ALA A 914 -14.82 -14.27 10.71
CA ALA A 914 -16.26 -14.41 10.79
C ALA A 914 -16.88 -14.69 9.41
N ILE A 915 -16.45 -13.96 8.38
CA ILE A 915 -16.88 -14.17 6.98
C ILE A 915 -16.50 -15.58 6.50
N GLN A 916 -15.25 -16.01 6.71
CA GLN A 916 -14.78 -17.35 6.31
C GLN A 916 -15.53 -18.46 7.03
N THR A 917 -15.81 -18.29 8.32
CA THR A 917 -16.60 -19.24 9.10
C THR A 917 -18.04 -19.36 8.57
N SER A 918 -18.66 -18.24 8.14
CA SER A 918 -19.97 -18.29 7.49
C SER A 918 -19.93 -18.99 6.13
N LEU A 919 -18.88 -18.76 5.32
CA LEU A 919 -18.66 -19.48 4.05
C LEU A 919 -18.57 -20.99 4.26
N GLN A 920 -17.71 -21.43 5.17
CA GLN A 920 -17.48 -22.86 5.45
C GLN A 920 -18.72 -23.58 5.96
N ASN A 921 -19.54 -22.90 6.77
CA ASN A 921 -20.77 -23.47 7.31
C ASN A 921 -21.97 -23.35 6.37
N GLY A 922 -21.83 -22.66 5.23
CA GLY A 922 -22.95 -22.39 4.32
C GLY A 922 -24.07 -21.57 4.96
N LYS A 923 -23.76 -20.69 5.93
CA LYS A 923 -24.77 -19.85 6.60
C LYS A 923 -25.20 -18.72 5.67
N GLY A 924 -26.51 -18.50 5.55
CA GLY A 924 -27.11 -17.36 4.82
C GLY A 924 -27.00 -16.01 5.53
N SER A 925 -26.31 -15.95 6.68
CA SER A 925 -26.07 -14.72 7.43
C SER A 925 -24.68 -14.68 8.07
N VAL A 926 -24.21 -13.48 8.37
CA VAL A 926 -22.96 -13.21 9.11
C VAL A 926 -23.19 -12.10 10.12
N GLU A 927 -22.56 -12.20 11.28
CA GLU A 927 -22.53 -11.12 12.26
C GLU A 927 -21.25 -10.30 12.06
N LEU A 928 -21.40 -9.00 11.75
CA LEU A 928 -20.30 -8.06 11.60
C LEU A 928 -20.67 -6.75 12.31
N LEU A 929 -19.71 -6.19 13.07
CA LEU A 929 -19.90 -4.95 13.84
C LEU A 929 -21.16 -4.96 14.76
N GLY A 930 -21.53 -6.13 15.28
CA GLY A 930 -22.73 -6.32 16.11
C GLY A 930 -24.06 -6.31 15.34
N LYS A 931 -24.02 -6.40 14.00
CA LYS A 931 -25.19 -6.46 13.11
C LYS A 931 -25.23 -7.81 12.40
N ILE A 932 -26.42 -8.40 12.30
CA ILE A 932 -26.66 -9.62 11.51
C ILE A 932 -27.02 -9.21 10.09
N LEU A 933 -26.20 -9.61 9.12
CA LEU A 933 -26.34 -9.23 7.71
C LEU A 933 -26.67 -10.44 6.85
N LYS A 934 -27.39 -10.22 5.74
CA LYS A 934 -27.59 -11.22 4.67
C LYS A 934 -26.25 -11.56 4.05
N PHE A 935 -26.04 -12.84 3.73
CA PHE A 935 -24.77 -13.34 3.25
C PHE A 935 -24.90 -13.94 1.84
N VAL A 936 -24.12 -13.42 0.88
CA VAL A 936 -24.02 -13.97 -0.48
C VAL A 936 -22.68 -14.71 -0.65
N PRO A 937 -22.67 -16.02 -0.93
CA PRO A 937 -21.48 -16.86 -0.83
C PRO A 937 -20.44 -16.66 -1.94
N THR A 938 -20.69 -15.77 -2.91
CA THR A 938 -19.73 -15.42 -3.97
C THR A 938 -18.65 -14.43 -3.51
N VAL A 939 -18.74 -13.92 -2.27
CA VAL A 939 -17.80 -12.95 -1.69
C VAL A 939 -16.37 -13.48 -1.70
N GLY A 940 -15.43 -12.62 -2.07
CA GLY A 940 -13.99 -12.92 -2.10
C GLY A 940 -13.18 -11.80 -1.48
N ILE A 941 -12.20 -12.12 -0.64
CA ILE A 941 -11.32 -11.13 0.01
C ILE A 941 -9.88 -11.36 -0.45
N PHE A 942 -9.29 -10.33 -1.03
CA PHE A 942 -7.93 -10.36 -1.57
C PHE A 942 -7.13 -9.20 -1.00
N VAL A 943 -5.87 -9.47 -0.66
CA VAL A 943 -4.92 -8.46 -0.17
C VAL A 943 -3.70 -8.47 -1.07
N THR A 944 -3.21 -7.30 -1.47
CA THR A 944 -1.96 -7.23 -2.24
C THR A 944 -0.86 -6.60 -1.39
N MET A 945 0.35 -7.15 -1.53
CA MET A 945 1.50 -6.71 -0.74
C MET A 945 2.70 -6.43 -1.62
N ASN A 946 3.42 -5.38 -1.24
CA ASN A 946 4.71 -5.01 -1.82
C ASN A 946 5.78 -5.10 -0.70
N PRO A 947 6.38 -6.28 -0.47
CA PRO A 947 7.38 -6.47 0.60
C PRO A 947 8.65 -5.64 0.36
N GLY A 948 9.32 -5.22 1.44
CA GLY A 948 10.67 -4.62 1.39
C GLY A 948 10.74 -3.10 1.17
N TYR A 949 9.65 -2.35 1.33
CA TYR A 949 9.67 -0.88 1.26
C TYR A 949 9.45 -0.26 2.64
N ALA A 950 10.05 0.90 2.88
CA ALA A 950 9.91 1.66 4.13
C ALA A 950 8.44 2.04 4.41
N GLY A 951 8.05 2.01 5.69
CA GLY A 951 6.69 2.33 6.14
C GLY A 951 5.66 1.21 5.90
N ARG A 952 6.11 -0.04 5.71
CA ARG A 952 5.23 -1.20 5.57
C ARG A 952 5.50 -2.22 6.66
N SER A 953 4.46 -2.61 7.40
CA SER A 953 4.52 -3.61 8.45
C SER A 953 4.50 -5.03 7.85
N GLU A 954 4.98 -6.01 8.60
CA GLU A 954 4.66 -7.40 8.27
C GLU A 954 3.25 -7.73 8.76
N LEU A 955 2.53 -8.56 7.99
CA LEU A 955 1.24 -9.06 8.44
C LEU A 955 1.44 -10.00 9.64
N PRO A 956 0.63 -9.87 10.70
CA PRO A 956 0.58 -10.83 11.80
C PRO A 956 0.30 -12.27 11.32
N ASP A 957 0.86 -13.28 11.98
CA ASP A 957 0.77 -14.69 11.53
C ASP A 957 -0.67 -15.24 11.55
N ASN A 958 -1.47 -14.82 12.52
CA ASN A 958 -2.90 -15.11 12.59
C ASN A 958 -3.67 -14.59 11.36
N LEU A 959 -3.24 -13.46 10.80
CA LEU A 959 -3.83 -12.87 9.60
C LEU A 959 -3.30 -13.55 8.34
N LYS A 960 -1.99 -13.85 8.27
CA LYS A 960 -1.38 -14.61 7.16
C LYS A 960 -2.09 -15.96 6.97
N ALA A 961 -2.50 -16.62 8.05
CA ALA A 961 -3.22 -17.89 8.01
C ALA A 961 -4.60 -17.82 7.30
N LEU A 962 -5.23 -16.64 7.23
CA LEU A 962 -6.53 -16.45 6.55
C LEU A 962 -6.39 -16.35 5.03
N PHE A 963 -5.17 -16.22 4.51
CA PHE A 963 -4.90 -15.99 3.09
C PHE A 963 -3.96 -17.04 2.50
N ARG A 964 -4.20 -17.40 1.24
CA ARG A 964 -3.25 -18.17 0.44
C ARG A 964 -2.26 -17.22 -0.26
N PRO A 965 -0.95 -17.29 0.01
CA PRO A 965 0.01 -16.43 -0.68
C PRO A 965 0.18 -16.83 -2.15
N ALA A 966 0.31 -15.83 -3.02
CA ALA A 966 0.63 -16.01 -4.45
C ALA A 966 1.81 -15.11 -4.84
N THR A 967 2.95 -15.71 -5.18
CA THR A 967 4.15 -14.93 -5.51
C THR A 967 4.13 -14.44 -6.95
N MET A 968 4.19 -13.12 -7.14
CA MET A 968 4.18 -12.44 -8.43
C MET A 968 5.55 -11.86 -8.74
N THR A 969 6.30 -12.51 -9.63
CA THR A 969 7.60 -12.03 -10.13
C THR A 969 7.43 -11.07 -11.31
N VAL A 970 8.54 -10.58 -11.88
CA VAL A 970 8.50 -9.75 -13.09
C VAL A 970 7.99 -10.60 -14.27
N PRO A 971 6.90 -10.21 -14.95
CA PRO A 971 6.32 -11.00 -16.04
C PRO A 971 7.18 -10.96 -17.30
N ASP A 972 6.93 -11.88 -18.22
CA ASP A 972 7.56 -11.88 -19.55
C ASP A 972 7.04 -10.70 -20.39
N MET A 973 7.81 -9.62 -20.38
CA MET A 973 7.49 -8.39 -21.12
C MET A 973 7.40 -8.62 -22.63
N ALA A 974 8.12 -9.61 -23.19
CA ALA A 974 8.14 -9.84 -24.63
C ALA A 974 6.81 -10.46 -25.08
N MET A 975 6.30 -11.43 -24.33
CA MET A 975 4.97 -12.02 -24.57
C MET A 975 3.87 -10.96 -24.46
N ILE A 976 3.92 -10.11 -23.44
CA ILE A 976 2.91 -9.05 -23.27
C ILE A 976 2.96 -8.06 -24.44
N CYS A 977 4.16 -7.61 -24.82
CA CYS A 977 4.33 -6.69 -25.95
C CYS A 977 3.86 -7.33 -27.27
N GLU A 978 4.14 -8.62 -27.49
CA GLU A 978 3.72 -9.34 -28.69
C GLU A 978 2.20 -9.35 -28.82
N ILE A 979 1.49 -9.78 -27.77
CA ILE A 979 0.02 -9.89 -27.78
C ILE A 979 -0.62 -8.51 -27.94
N MET A 980 -0.08 -7.48 -27.28
CA MET A 980 -0.55 -6.11 -27.44
C MET A 980 -0.31 -5.54 -28.84
N LEU A 981 0.82 -5.83 -29.48
CA LEU A 981 1.07 -5.41 -30.87
C LEU A 981 0.11 -6.13 -31.84
N ILE A 982 -0.16 -7.42 -31.60
CA ILE A 982 -1.14 -8.19 -32.39
C ILE A 982 -2.53 -7.57 -32.27
N SER A 983 -2.97 -7.20 -31.06
CA SER A 983 -4.29 -6.60 -30.85
C SER A 983 -4.41 -5.18 -31.42
N GLU A 984 -3.29 -4.49 -31.69
CA GLU A 984 -3.25 -3.21 -32.40
C GLU A 984 -3.08 -3.37 -33.93
N GLY A 985 -2.97 -4.60 -34.44
CA GLY A 985 -2.95 -4.91 -35.87
C GLY A 985 -1.55 -4.99 -36.52
N PHE A 986 -0.48 -5.14 -35.73
CA PHE A 986 0.88 -5.33 -36.22
C PHE A 986 1.09 -6.78 -36.71
N GLN A 987 1.77 -6.96 -37.84
CA GLN A 987 2.00 -8.28 -38.43
C GLN A 987 3.26 -8.96 -37.87
N ASN A 988 4.34 -8.20 -37.73
CA ASN A 988 5.64 -8.71 -37.24
C ASN A 988 5.82 -8.55 -35.72
N ALA A 989 4.70 -8.62 -34.98
CA ALA A 989 4.63 -8.33 -33.55
C ALA A 989 5.67 -9.08 -32.70
N ARG A 990 5.95 -10.36 -32.99
CA ARG A 990 6.92 -11.17 -32.25
C ARG A 990 8.36 -10.63 -32.31
N ILE A 991 8.80 -10.21 -33.50
CA ILE A 991 10.16 -9.68 -33.69
C ILE A 991 10.26 -8.29 -33.06
N LEU A 992 9.23 -7.47 -33.27
CA LEU A 992 9.12 -6.12 -32.73
C LEU A 992 9.12 -6.10 -31.19
N ALA A 993 8.36 -6.99 -30.57
CA ALA A 993 8.32 -7.15 -29.11
C ALA A 993 9.68 -7.53 -28.52
N ARG A 994 10.43 -8.40 -29.20
CA ARG A 994 11.82 -8.73 -28.80
C ARG A 994 12.75 -7.53 -28.94
N LYS A 995 12.71 -6.79 -30.06
CA LYS A 995 13.51 -5.57 -30.26
C LYS A 995 13.20 -4.54 -29.16
N MET A 996 11.93 -4.30 -28.87
CA MET A 996 11.46 -3.35 -27.84
C MET A 996 11.93 -3.73 -26.43
N THR A 997 11.78 -4.99 -26.04
CA THR A 997 12.20 -5.46 -24.71
C THR A 997 13.72 -5.46 -24.55
N VAL A 998 14.47 -5.79 -25.61
CA VAL A 998 15.93 -5.66 -25.62
C VAL A 998 16.35 -4.20 -25.49
N LEU A 999 15.72 -3.26 -26.21
CA LEU A 999 16.00 -1.83 -26.08
C LEU A 999 15.87 -1.35 -24.64
N TYR A 1000 14.77 -1.69 -23.96
CA TYR A 1000 14.53 -1.24 -22.59
C TYR A 1000 15.48 -1.90 -21.58
N ARG A 1001 15.86 -3.16 -21.82
CA ARG A 1001 16.89 -3.83 -21.01
C ARG A 1001 18.26 -3.18 -21.19
N LEU A 1002 18.64 -2.84 -22.41
CA LEU A 1002 19.91 -2.15 -22.70
C LEU A 1002 19.90 -0.73 -22.15
N ALA A 1003 18.79 0.00 -22.30
CA ALA A 1003 18.62 1.33 -21.74
C ALA A 1003 18.77 1.33 -20.22
N LEU A 1004 18.16 0.37 -19.52
CA LEU A 1004 18.33 0.21 -18.07
C LEU A 1004 19.80 -0.07 -17.66
N ALA A 1005 20.54 -0.80 -18.48
CA ALA A 1005 21.91 -1.20 -18.18
C ALA A 1005 22.97 -0.14 -18.54
N GLN A 1006 22.75 0.63 -19.61
CA GLN A 1006 23.76 1.52 -20.19
C GLN A 1006 23.53 3.01 -19.95
N LEU A 1007 22.28 3.45 -19.75
CA LEU A 1007 22.01 4.85 -19.46
C LEU A 1007 22.39 5.21 -18.02
N SER A 1008 22.54 6.50 -17.75
CA SER A 1008 22.84 6.97 -16.39
C SER A 1008 21.72 6.57 -15.41
N LYS A 1009 22.08 6.24 -14.17
CA LYS A 1009 21.10 5.88 -13.14
C LYS A 1009 20.38 7.14 -12.66
N GLN A 1010 19.13 7.33 -13.10
CA GLN A 1010 18.26 8.41 -12.66
C GLN A 1010 17.05 7.87 -11.90
N HIS A 1011 16.62 8.54 -10.84
CA HIS A 1011 15.47 8.12 -10.04
C HIS A 1011 14.13 8.15 -10.79
N PHE A 1012 14.04 8.97 -11.84
CA PHE A 1012 12.83 9.15 -12.65
C PHE A 1012 12.82 8.33 -13.95
N TYR A 1013 13.86 7.50 -14.20
CA TYR A 1013 13.85 6.58 -15.33
C TYR A 1013 12.93 5.38 -15.06
N ASP A 1014 11.94 5.19 -15.94
CA ASP A 1014 10.99 4.08 -15.88
C ASP A 1014 10.96 3.35 -17.23
N PHE A 1015 11.56 2.16 -17.24
CA PHE A 1015 11.55 1.23 -18.37
C PHE A 1015 10.76 -0.06 -18.04
N GLN A 1016 9.78 0.04 -17.14
CA GLN A 1016 8.93 -1.09 -16.73
C GLN A 1016 7.66 -1.21 -17.61
N LEU A 1017 6.80 -2.19 -17.28
CA LEU A 1017 5.60 -2.53 -18.04
C LEU A 1017 4.65 -1.34 -18.29
N ARG A 1018 4.52 -0.43 -17.32
CA ARG A 1018 3.64 0.74 -17.46
C ARG A 1018 4.16 1.73 -18.51
N ALA A 1019 5.47 1.90 -18.60
CA ALA A 1019 6.11 2.68 -19.66
C ALA A 1019 5.96 1.99 -21.03
N LEU A 1020 6.18 0.66 -21.08
CA LEU A 1020 6.00 -0.13 -22.30
C LEU A 1020 4.57 -0.06 -22.84
N LYS A 1021 3.55 -0.23 -21.98
CA LYS A 1021 2.13 -0.17 -22.35
C LYS A 1021 1.76 1.17 -23.00
N ALA A 1022 2.26 2.29 -22.46
CA ALA A 1022 2.01 3.61 -23.03
C ALA A 1022 2.54 3.73 -24.47
N VAL A 1023 3.76 3.24 -24.72
CA VAL A 1023 4.35 3.22 -26.07
C VAL A 1023 3.52 2.37 -27.03
N LEU A 1024 3.06 1.20 -26.59
CA LEU A 1024 2.28 0.29 -27.44
C LEU A 1024 0.93 0.87 -27.86
N VAL A 1025 0.23 1.56 -26.95
CA VAL A 1025 -1.04 2.24 -27.25
C VAL A 1025 -0.85 3.33 -28.31
N ILE A 1026 0.24 4.09 -28.21
CA ILE A 1026 0.58 5.15 -29.17
C ILE A 1026 0.96 4.55 -30.52
N ALA A 1027 1.79 3.51 -30.52
CA ALA A 1027 2.16 2.79 -31.75
C ALA A 1027 0.92 2.26 -32.48
N GLY A 1028 -0.06 1.71 -31.73
CA GLY A 1028 -1.36 1.32 -32.28
C GLY A 1028 -2.16 2.48 -32.86
N SER A 1029 -2.17 3.63 -32.18
CA SER A 1029 -2.81 4.86 -32.70
C SER A 1029 -2.18 5.34 -34.00
N MET A 1030 -0.85 5.39 -34.06
CA MET A 1030 -0.11 5.75 -35.26
C MET A 1030 -0.35 4.76 -36.42
N LYS A 1031 -0.45 3.45 -36.09
CA LYS A 1031 -0.77 2.40 -37.08
C LYS A 1031 -2.16 2.59 -37.68
N ARG A 1032 -3.14 3.05 -36.90
CA ARG A 1032 -4.49 3.35 -37.41
C ARG A 1032 -4.52 4.56 -38.32
N LEU A 1033 -3.79 5.62 -37.96
CA LEU A 1033 -3.72 6.84 -38.77
C LEU A 1033 -2.95 6.61 -40.07
N THR A 1034 -1.97 5.70 -40.06
CA THR A 1034 -1.14 5.40 -41.24
C THR A 1034 -0.94 3.87 -41.42
N PRO A 1035 -1.97 3.15 -41.93
CA PRO A 1035 -1.95 1.69 -42.01
C PRO A 1035 -0.84 1.10 -42.90
N ASP A 1036 -0.46 1.83 -43.94
CA ASP A 1036 0.52 1.39 -44.94
C ASP A 1036 1.97 1.61 -44.51
N THR A 1037 2.20 2.39 -43.44
CA THR A 1037 3.54 2.63 -42.91
C THR A 1037 4.13 1.33 -42.36
N PRO A 1038 5.42 1.03 -42.64
CA PRO A 1038 6.10 -0.14 -42.09
C PRO A 1038 6.04 -0.19 -40.56
N ASP A 1039 5.68 -1.35 -40.01
CA ASP A 1039 5.52 -1.59 -38.57
C ASP A 1039 6.77 -1.20 -37.75
N GLU A 1040 7.97 -1.47 -38.29
CA GLU A 1040 9.23 -1.11 -37.64
C GLU A 1040 9.42 0.41 -37.49
N LEU A 1041 9.01 1.19 -38.50
CA LEU A 1041 9.11 2.65 -38.48
C LEU A 1041 8.14 3.25 -37.46
N LEU A 1042 6.92 2.75 -37.41
CA LEU A 1042 5.91 3.20 -36.44
C LEU A 1042 6.34 2.91 -35.00
N LEU A 1043 6.84 1.71 -34.73
CA LEU A 1043 7.29 1.35 -33.39
C LEU A 1043 8.54 2.13 -32.98
N MET A 1044 9.53 2.27 -33.87
CA MET A 1044 10.73 3.06 -33.61
C MET A 1044 10.37 4.51 -33.27
N ARG A 1045 9.43 5.09 -34.03
CA ARG A 1045 8.91 6.44 -33.79
C ARG A 1045 8.28 6.58 -32.41
N ALA A 1046 7.35 5.68 -32.08
CA ALA A 1046 6.68 5.68 -30.77
C ALA A 1046 7.69 5.53 -29.62
N LEU A 1047 8.69 4.64 -29.77
CA LEU A 1047 9.76 4.45 -28.79
C LEU A 1047 10.62 5.70 -28.62
N ARG A 1048 10.96 6.38 -29.71
CA ARG A 1048 11.75 7.61 -29.67
C ARG A 1048 10.98 8.73 -28.97
N ASP A 1049 9.79 9.04 -29.48
CA ASP A 1049 9.02 10.23 -29.10
C ASP A 1049 8.58 10.14 -27.63
N MET A 1050 8.32 8.93 -27.10
CA MET A 1050 7.92 8.72 -25.71
C MET A 1050 9.05 8.67 -24.68
N ASN A 1051 10.27 8.36 -25.09
CA ASN A 1051 11.39 8.23 -24.17
C ASN A 1051 12.26 9.48 -24.13
N ILE A 1052 12.47 10.18 -25.26
CA ILE A 1052 13.29 11.40 -25.32
C ILE A 1052 12.89 12.46 -24.28
N PRO A 1053 11.59 12.77 -24.05
CA PRO A 1053 11.19 13.78 -23.07
C PRO A 1053 11.64 13.46 -21.64
N LYS A 1054 11.90 12.18 -21.33
CA LYS A 1054 12.25 11.67 -19.99
C LYS A 1054 13.75 11.59 -19.76
N LEU A 1055 14.57 11.57 -20.83
CA LEU A 1055 16.01 11.36 -20.74
C LEU A 1055 16.75 12.66 -20.41
N VAL A 1056 17.82 12.55 -19.61
CA VAL A 1056 18.75 13.66 -19.45
C VAL A 1056 19.53 13.90 -20.76
N LYS A 1057 19.90 15.15 -21.03
CA LYS A 1057 20.56 15.54 -22.29
C LYS A 1057 21.78 14.67 -22.68
N PRO A 1058 22.68 14.26 -21.75
CA PRO A 1058 23.80 13.38 -22.08
C PRO A 1058 23.41 11.97 -22.52
N ASP A 1059 22.26 11.47 -22.07
CA ASP A 1059 21.79 10.11 -22.35
C ASP A 1059 21.03 10.00 -23.68
N VAL A 1060 20.55 11.14 -24.22
CA VAL A 1060 19.79 11.17 -25.50
C VAL A 1060 20.61 10.57 -26.66
N PRO A 1061 21.89 10.93 -26.89
CA PRO A 1061 22.68 10.32 -27.96
C PRO A 1061 22.91 8.82 -27.76
N LEU A 1062 23.11 8.37 -26.52
CA LEU A 1062 23.28 6.94 -26.20
C LEU A 1062 22.02 6.14 -26.52
N PHE A 1063 20.85 6.66 -26.12
CA PHE A 1063 19.57 6.04 -26.42
C PHE A 1063 19.28 6.00 -27.93
N LEU A 1064 19.60 7.08 -28.65
CA LEU A 1064 19.46 7.12 -30.10
C LEU A 1064 20.41 6.13 -30.80
N GLY A 1065 21.62 5.94 -30.29
CA GLY A 1065 22.56 4.91 -30.76
C GLY A 1065 22.02 3.49 -30.57
N LEU A 1066 21.49 3.19 -29.37
CA LEU A 1066 20.81 1.92 -29.11
C LEU A 1066 19.61 1.69 -30.03
N LEU A 1067 18.85 2.74 -30.32
CA LEU A 1067 17.72 2.69 -31.23
C LEU A 1067 18.17 2.43 -32.68
N SER A 1068 19.24 3.09 -33.15
CA SER A 1068 19.79 2.84 -34.49
C SER A 1068 20.37 1.45 -34.64
N ASP A 1069 20.99 0.89 -33.59
CA ASP A 1069 21.54 -0.47 -33.63
C ASP A 1069 20.45 -1.53 -33.79
N LEU A 1070 19.27 -1.31 -33.18
CA LEU A 1070 18.11 -2.21 -33.27
C LEU A 1070 17.24 -1.97 -34.52
N PHE A 1071 17.28 -0.75 -35.08
CA PHE A 1071 16.53 -0.33 -36.26
C PHE A 1071 17.45 0.37 -37.30
N PRO A 1072 18.45 -0.33 -37.87
CA PRO A 1072 19.52 0.28 -38.67
C PRO A 1072 19.07 0.84 -40.02
N SER A 1073 17.91 0.42 -40.53
CA SER A 1073 17.41 0.77 -41.86
C SER A 1073 16.31 1.84 -41.84
N VAL A 1074 16.06 2.46 -40.69
CA VAL A 1074 14.88 3.28 -40.46
C VAL A 1074 15.27 4.68 -40.01
N THR A 1075 15.06 5.67 -40.87
CA THR A 1075 15.18 7.10 -40.51
C THR A 1075 13.80 7.66 -40.25
N CYS A 1076 13.56 8.12 -39.03
CA CYS A 1076 12.28 8.69 -38.64
C CYS A 1076 12.40 10.22 -38.57
N GLU A 1077 11.59 10.95 -39.34
CA GLU A 1077 11.44 12.39 -39.14
C GLU A 1077 10.53 12.67 -37.94
N ARG A 1078 10.70 13.86 -37.36
CA ARG A 1078 9.82 14.27 -36.28
C ARG A 1078 8.60 14.97 -36.85
N THR A 1079 7.43 14.41 -36.61
CA THR A 1079 6.16 15.09 -36.93
C THR A 1079 5.88 16.12 -35.85
N MET A 1080 5.67 17.36 -36.27
CA MET A 1080 5.32 18.47 -35.38
C MET A 1080 3.82 18.71 -35.49
N LEU A 1081 3.17 19.12 -34.38
CA LEU A 1081 1.82 19.69 -34.38
C LEU A 1081 1.91 21.18 -34.81
N PRO A 1082 1.58 21.54 -36.07
CA PRO A 1082 1.91 22.86 -36.59
C PRO A 1082 1.11 23.97 -35.91
N SER A 1083 -0.19 23.75 -35.69
CA SER A 1083 -1.09 24.71 -35.01
C SER A 1083 -0.64 25.01 -33.58
N LEU A 1084 -0.31 23.98 -32.81
CA LEU A 1084 0.18 24.14 -31.44
C LEU A 1084 1.54 24.84 -31.42
N LYS A 1085 2.44 24.48 -32.33
CA LYS A 1085 3.76 25.11 -32.44
C LYS A 1085 3.64 26.61 -32.70
N GLU A 1086 2.81 27.02 -33.65
CA GLU A 1086 2.57 28.43 -33.98
C GLU A 1086 1.97 29.19 -32.78
N ALA A 1087 0.98 28.62 -32.11
CA ALA A 1087 0.37 29.21 -30.92
C ALA A 1087 1.39 29.41 -29.77
N VAL A 1088 2.26 28.42 -29.54
CA VAL A 1088 3.33 28.50 -28.53
C VAL A 1088 4.37 29.56 -28.90
N GLU A 1089 4.78 29.64 -30.16
CA GLU A 1089 5.73 30.66 -30.63
C GLU A 1089 5.18 32.08 -30.43
N LEU A 1090 3.92 32.30 -30.79
CA LEU A 1090 3.24 33.58 -30.59
C LEU A 1090 3.12 33.96 -29.11
N GLU A 1091 2.76 33.01 -28.25
CA GLU A 1091 2.61 33.25 -26.81
C GLU A 1091 3.96 33.55 -26.12
N LEU A 1092 5.03 32.83 -26.49
CA LEU A 1092 6.36 33.11 -25.95
C LEU A 1092 6.88 34.49 -26.39
N GLN A 1093 6.59 34.87 -27.64
CA GLN A 1093 6.96 36.18 -28.17
C GLN A 1093 6.13 37.32 -27.55
N SER A 1094 4.82 37.13 -27.37
CA SER A 1094 3.91 38.14 -26.79
C SER A 1094 4.29 38.51 -25.36
N LYS A 1095 4.73 37.52 -24.56
CA LYS A 1095 5.24 37.70 -23.19
C LYS A 1095 6.69 38.18 -23.14
N GLY A 1096 7.34 38.38 -24.28
CA GLY A 1096 8.68 38.94 -24.37
C GLY A 1096 9.81 38.00 -23.92
N PHE A 1097 9.60 36.68 -23.93
CA PHE A 1097 10.65 35.72 -23.59
C PHE A 1097 11.75 35.71 -24.66
N LYS A 1098 13.02 35.81 -24.24
CA LYS A 1098 14.19 35.85 -25.13
C LYS A 1098 15.11 34.67 -24.88
N CYS A 1099 15.58 34.02 -25.95
CA CYS A 1099 16.61 32.98 -25.91
C CYS A 1099 17.93 33.51 -26.51
N ARG A 1100 19.07 32.88 -26.17
CA ARG A 1100 20.38 33.34 -26.68
C ARG A 1100 20.56 33.02 -28.16
N SER A 1101 19.86 32.02 -28.67
CA SER A 1101 19.86 31.63 -30.07
C SER A 1101 18.49 31.15 -30.55
N ARG A 1102 18.27 31.19 -31.86
CA ARG A 1102 17.07 30.64 -32.50
C ARG A 1102 16.91 29.14 -32.22
N ARG A 1103 18.01 28.38 -32.19
CA ARG A 1103 18.01 26.94 -31.88
C ARG A 1103 17.53 26.65 -30.45
N GLU A 1104 17.91 27.48 -29.48
CA GLU A 1104 17.41 27.35 -28.11
C GLU A 1104 15.93 27.70 -28.00
N PHE A 1105 15.48 28.73 -28.73
CA PHE A 1105 14.07 29.07 -28.82
C PHE A 1105 13.26 27.92 -29.40
N GLU A 1106 13.71 27.33 -30.50
CA GLU A 1106 13.07 26.15 -31.11
C GLU A 1106 13.04 24.97 -30.14
N ASN A 1107 14.12 24.69 -29.41
CA ASN A 1107 14.12 23.65 -28.36
C ASN A 1107 13.16 23.94 -27.20
N GLN A 1108 12.94 25.22 -26.87
CA GLN A 1108 12.02 25.63 -25.81
C GLN A 1108 10.56 25.42 -26.24
N VAL A 1109 10.20 25.91 -27.44
CA VAL A 1109 8.90 25.66 -28.09
C VAL A 1109 8.63 24.16 -28.11
N ASP A 1110 9.65 23.41 -28.50
CA ASP A 1110 9.60 21.98 -28.61
C ASP A 1110 9.31 21.25 -27.29
N LYS A 1111 9.85 21.77 -26.18
CA LYS A 1111 9.55 21.23 -24.84
C LYS A 1111 8.11 21.46 -24.41
N VAL A 1112 7.47 22.54 -24.86
CA VAL A 1112 6.03 22.79 -24.63
C VAL A 1112 5.19 21.79 -25.42
N VAL A 1113 5.56 21.53 -26.68
CA VAL A 1113 4.88 20.51 -27.51
C VAL A 1113 5.05 19.10 -26.92
N GLN A 1114 6.26 18.74 -26.47
CA GLN A 1114 6.51 17.44 -25.80
C GLN A 1114 5.66 17.25 -24.54
N LEU A 1115 5.40 18.33 -23.79
CA LEU A 1115 4.53 18.26 -22.61
C LEU A 1115 3.10 17.89 -23.02
N HIS A 1116 2.55 18.53 -24.06
CA HIS A 1116 1.23 18.20 -24.61
C HIS A 1116 1.18 16.74 -25.10
N GLU A 1117 2.15 16.31 -25.93
CA GLU A 1117 2.24 14.93 -26.42
C GLU A 1117 2.33 13.90 -25.28
N THR A 1118 2.98 14.25 -24.16
CA THR A 1118 3.04 13.37 -22.99
C THR A 1118 1.70 13.31 -22.26
N MET A 1119 0.99 14.44 -22.14
CA MET A 1119 -0.32 14.55 -21.49
C MET A 1119 -1.42 13.78 -22.24
N GLU A 1120 -1.38 13.75 -23.57
CA GLU A 1120 -2.30 12.94 -24.39
C GLU A 1120 -2.26 11.44 -24.05
N THR A 1121 -1.13 10.97 -23.51
CA THR A 1121 -0.91 9.55 -23.25
C THR A 1121 -1.19 9.16 -21.80
N ARG A 1122 -1.22 10.14 -20.89
CA ARG A 1122 -1.33 9.93 -19.44
C ARG A 1122 -2.06 11.09 -18.77
N HIS A 1123 -3.02 10.74 -17.91
CA HIS A 1123 -3.74 11.71 -17.08
C HIS A 1123 -2.85 12.56 -16.16
N SER A 1124 -1.66 12.06 -15.79
CA SER A 1124 -0.72 12.79 -14.94
C SER A 1124 0.68 12.83 -15.56
N THR A 1125 1.26 14.02 -15.56
CA THR A 1125 2.60 14.29 -16.10
C THR A 1125 3.41 15.09 -15.10
N MET A 1126 4.70 14.79 -14.98
CA MET A 1126 5.62 15.50 -14.08
C MET A 1126 6.63 16.29 -14.91
N VAL A 1127 6.82 17.56 -14.57
CA VAL A 1127 7.88 18.40 -15.15
C VAL A 1127 9.03 18.48 -14.16
N VAL A 1128 10.11 17.75 -14.43
CA VAL A 1128 11.30 17.67 -13.56
C VAL A 1128 12.41 18.56 -14.11
N GLY A 1129 13.06 19.34 -13.24
CA GLY A 1129 14.17 20.20 -13.61
C GLY A 1129 14.65 21.07 -12.45
N THR A 1130 15.81 21.69 -12.60
CA THR A 1130 16.41 22.57 -11.58
C THR A 1130 15.59 23.84 -11.33
N THR A 1131 15.81 24.46 -10.17
CA THR A 1131 15.23 25.79 -9.86
C THR A 1131 15.69 26.81 -10.91
N GLY A 1132 14.77 27.66 -11.37
CA GLY A 1132 15.04 28.61 -12.45
C GLY A 1132 15.04 28.01 -13.87
N GLY A 1133 14.82 26.69 -14.03
CA GLY A 1133 14.80 26.02 -15.33
C GLY A 1133 13.57 26.28 -16.23
N GLY A 1134 12.75 27.28 -15.95
CA GLY A 1134 11.60 27.65 -16.81
C GLY A 1134 10.38 26.71 -16.76
N LYS A 1135 10.25 25.85 -15.74
CA LYS A 1135 9.15 24.87 -15.62
C LYS A 1135 7.75 25.51 -15.64
N THR A 1136 7.56 26.57 -14.85
CA THR A 1136 6.30 27.32 -14.78
C THR A 1136 5.96 27.94 -16.13
N VAL A 1137 6.96 28.51 -16.81
CA VAL A 1137 6.80 29.11 -18.15
C VAL A 1137 6.28 28.06 -19.13
N ILE A 1138 6.82 26.84 -19.13
CA ILE A 1138 6.35 25.75 -20.01
C ILE A 1138 4.87 25.44 -19.78
N ILE A 1139 4.46 25.29 -18.51
CA ILE A 1139 3.09 24.92 -18.13
C ILE A 1139 2.11 26.05 -18.50
N GLU A 1140 2.43 27.29 -18.15
CA GLU A 1140 1.57 28.45 -18.43
C GLU A 1140 1.47 28.74 -19.93
N THR A 1141 2.57 28.58 -20.67
CA THR A 1141 2.58 28.75 -22.13
C THR A 1141 1.70 27.71 -22.79
N LEU A 1142 1.78 26.44 -22.36
CA LEU A 1142 0.90 25.39 -22.88
C LEU A 1142 -0.58 25.71 -22.62
N ALA A 1143 -0.92 26.08 -21.39
CA ALA A 1143 -2.30 26.41 -21.02
C ALA A 1143 -2.87 27.58 -21.83
N ALA A 1144 -2.07 28.62 -22.08
CA ALA A 1144 -2.49 29.74 -22.92
C ALA A 1144 -2.60 29.35 -24.41
N ALA A 1145 -1.67 28.54 -24.91
CA ALA A 1145 -1.65 28.08 -26.30
C ALA A 1145 -2.80 27.12 -26.64
N HIS A 1146 -3.35 26.37 -25.67
CA HIS A 1146 -4.48 25.45 -25.91
C HIS A 1146 -5.71 26.17 -26.49
N LYS A 1147 -5.99 27.41 -26.05
CA LYS A 1147 -7.12 28.17 -26.57
C LYS A 1147 -6.96 28.49 -28.06
N ALA A 1148 -5.76 28.89 -28.48
CA ALA A 1148 -5.50 29.21 -29.88
C ALA A 1148 -5.36 27.96 -30.76
N ALA A 1149 -4.84 26.85 -30.22
CA ALA A 1149 -4.58 25.64 -30.97
C ALA A 1149 -5.80 24.69 -31.07
N PHE A 1150 -6.64 24.64 -30.02
CA PHE A 1150 -7.70 23.65 -29.86
C PHE A 1150 -9.06 24.23 -29.40
N ASP A 1151 -9.16 25.54 -29.17
CA ASP A 1151 -10.34 26.21 -28.59
C ASP A 1151 -10.74 25.72 -27.19
N GLU A 1152 -9.76 25.27 -26.41
CA GLU A 1152 -9.94 24.78 -25.04
C GLU A 1152 -9.40 25.77 -24.01
N VAL A 1153 -10.17 26.04 -22.95
CA VAL A 1153 -9.74 26.91 -21.85
C VAL A 1153 -9.20 26.06 -20.70
N VAL A 1154 -7.90 26.17 -20.44
CA VAL A 1154 -7.21 25.44 -19.36
C VAL A 1154 -7.17 26.27 -18.08
N LYS A 1155 -7.68 25.73 -16.97
CA LYS A 1155 -7.55 26.32 -15.62
C LYS A 1155 -6.36 25.70 -14.89
N ILE A 1156 -5.54 26.53 -14.22
CA ILE A 1156 -4.40 26.09 -13.41
C ILE A 1156 -4.68 26.40 -11.94
N LEU A 1157 -4.60 25.39 -11.09
CA LEU A 1157 -4.76 25.49 -9.64
C LEU A 1157 -3.47 25.01 -8.95
N PRO A 1158 -2.61 25.90 -8.43
CA PRO A 1158 -1.36 25.50 -7.78
C PRO A 1158 -1.60 25.04 -6.33
N ILE A 1159 -0.98 23.91 -5.95
CA ILE A 1159 -1.00 23.37 -4.58
C ILE A 1159 0.42 22.97 -4.17
N ASN A 1160 0.82 23.29 -2.93
CA ASN A 1160 2.05 22.77 -2.33
C ASN A 1160 1.72 21.69 -1.28
N PRO A 1161 1.92 20.40 -1.59
CA PRO A 1161 1.57 19.30 -0.68
C PRO A 1161 2.50 19.18 0.54
N LYS A 1162 3.60 19.94 0.60
CA LYS A 1162 4.49 19.97 1.77
C LYS A 1162 4.24 21.16 2.69
N ALA A 1163 3.36 22.08 2.31
CA ALA A 1163 3.04 23.26 3.11
C ALA A 1163 1.99 22.97 4.19
N GLN A 1164 1.30 21.83 4.12
CA GLN A 1164 0.22 21.40 5.01
C GLN A 1164 0.49 19.96 5.44
N GLY A 1165 -0.05 19.57 6.60
CA GLY A 1165 0.02 18.17 7.04
C GLY A 1165 -0.73 17.24 6.07
N THR A 1166 -0.30 15.98 5.96
CA THR A 1166 -1.03 14.93 5.21
C THR A 1166 -2.50 14.86 5.65
N ASP A 1167 -2.71 15.03 6.96
CA ASP A 1167 -4.01 15.03 7.62
C ASP A 1167 -4.93 16.18 7.18
N GLU A 1168 -4.36 17.34 6.84
CA GLU A 1168 -5.12 18.51 6.34
C GLU A 1168 -5.39 18.41 4.83
N LEU A 1169 -4.44 17.84 4.08
CA LEU A 1169 -4.56 17.60 2.65
C LEU A 1169 -5.63 16.56 2.31
N TYR A 1170 -5.67 15.47 3.07
CA TYR A 1170 -6.54 14.31 2.82
C TYR A 1170 -7.67 14.14 3.83
N GLY A 1171 -7.65 14.88 4.95
CA GLY A 1171 -8.65 14.79 6.02
C GLY A 1171 -8.38 13.61 6.96
N VAL A 1172 -8.79 13.74 8.22
CA VAL A 1172 -8.71 12.68 9.23
C VAL A 1172 -10.05 12.55 9.95
N LEU A 1173 -10.41 11.32 10.30
CA LEU A 1173 -11.51 11.04 11.23
C LEU A 1173 -11.11 11.53 12.63
N GLY A 1174 -11.76 12.59 13.13
CA GLY A 1174 -11.34 13.28 14.35
C GLY A 1174 -11.17 12.35 15.57
N ARG A 1175 -10.04 12.47 16.29
CA ARG A 1175 -9.74 11.64 17.49
C ARG A 1175 -10.70 11.85 18.66
N VAL A 1176 -11.40 13.00 18.72
CA VAL A 1176 -12.31 13.36 19.82
C VAL A 1176 -13.79 13.11 19.47
N TYR A 1177 -14.14 13.06 18.17
CA TYR A 1177 -15.49 12.74 17.70
C TYR A 1177 -15.37 11.75 16.53
N ARG A 1178 -15.49 10.45 16.87
CA ARG A 1178 -15.20 9.29 16.01
C ARG A 1178 -16.09 9.12 14.76
N ASN A 1179 -16.88 10.13 14.37
CA ASN A 1179 -17.84 10.07 13.26
C ASN A 1179 -17.75 11.27 12.29
N GLU A 1180 -16.78 12.17 12.43
CA GLU A 1180 -16.63 13.33 11.53
C GLU A 1180 -15.42 13.14 10.60
N VAL A 1181 -15.66 13.10 9.29
CA VAL A 1181 -14.60 13.27 8.27
C VAL A 1181 -14.28 14.76 8.22
N GLY A 1182 -13.09 15.16 8.68
CA GLY A 1182 -12.63 16.54 8.47
C GLY A 1182 -12.59 16.84 6.97
N THR A 1183 -13.31 17.88 6.52
CA THR A 1183 -13.31 18.27 5.10
C THR A 1183 -11.90 18.66 4.66
N ASN A 1184 -11.40 18.04 3.60
CA ASN A 1184 -10.01 18.16 3.17
C ASN A 1184 -9.83 19.13 1.98
N ILE A 1185 -8.59 19.61 1.77
CA ILE A 1185 -8.27 20.63 0.76
C ILE A 1185 -8.49 20.10 -0.67
N ILE A 1186 -8.15 18.83 -0.93
CA ILE A 1186 -8.19 18.23 -2.27
C ILE A 1186 -9.64 17.91 -2.71
N SER A 1187 -10.50 17.44 -1.81
CA SER A 1187 -11.92 17.15 -2.07
C SER A 1187 -12.72 18.43 -2.30
N LYS A 1188 -12.46 19.50 -1.53
CA LYS A 1188 -13.11 20.80 -1.73
C LYS A 1188 -12.83 21.39 -3.11
N GLN A 1189 -11.64 21.18 -3.67
CA GLN A 1189 -11.33 21.64 -5.02
C GLN A 1189 -12.09 20.85 -6.11
N ASN A 1190 -12.46 19.59 -5.86
CA ASN A 1190 -13.23 18.78 -6.81
C ASN A 1190 -14.76 19.01 -6.71
N CYS A 1191 -15.24 19.73 -5.69
CA CYS A 1191 -16.67 19.97 -5.45
C CYS A 1191 -17.15 21.37 -5.89
N ASP A 1192 -16.33 22.15 -6.60
CA ASP A 1192 -16.75 23.44 -7.13
C ASP A 1192 -17.53 23.21 -8.45
N PRO A 1193 -18.84 23.54 -8.55
CA PRO A 1193 -19.67 23.26 -9.72
C PRO A 1193 -19.30 24.07 -10.99
N LEU A 1194 -18.13 24.70 -10.98
CA LEU A 1194 -17.50 25.40 -12.10
C LEU A 1194 -16.31 24.63 -12.70
N ILE A 1195 -16.09 23.38 -12.28
CA ILE A 1195 -15.28 22.34 -12.94
C ILE A 1195 -16.25 21.34 -13.57
#